data_AF-A0A956GXL6-F1
#
_entry.id   AF-A0A956GXL6-F1
#
_cell.length_a   1.000
_cell.length_b   1.000
_cell.length_c   1.000
_cell.angle_alpha   90.00
_cell.angle_beta   90.00
_cell.angle_gamma   90.00
#
_symmetry.space_group_name_H-M   'P 1'
#
loop_
_entity.id
_entity.type
_entity.pdbx_description
1 polymer ?
#
loop_
_entity_poly.entity_id
_entity_poly.type
_entity_poly.pdbx_seq_one_letter_code
_entity_poly.pdbx_strand_id
1 'polypeptide(L)'
;MTPTEKDSKSIYELEDVSKHMFGVISQKFEEGPATRGLRDAITRAKMSAPPPPEPKPEPKPEPAKPAAQPSASASAPAVQPASSPAPAQPSAAPAAAPAAEQKPDKPAFDPAALAATWIEPIPGGKPAGSDARYEPEHEAVRSEVGKLESVTGGDVDWLKVKRDSTKLLTQKSKDLLIAAYLARALHMLDGFSGLVTGFAMLSELCERFWADMEPPKKKERRRANALSWLFDQLDRELGEYKPTEKDRAGVVQLQLAAKHLFGVIGQQFESEAPPTRGLRDTLSRLEMSLPPEAKPEPPPPPKPEPKPEPPKPAAPPPQAAPPPAAASGPAIAAPQTQAAPANAEEVVQYLAKVGADFLTTANMLRRANQADPLPYRLTRTGLYLHIAKPPPAQPNGNLSVPPPPPDLLTRLGLMKANGKWAEIIEETEGSLARFRFSVDLHYYSALALGALNHGDARDAVIDGVHSLLGRMPTLMVLKFSNGSPLCGPDAKAWVDSEVFPDTGGGGGGGGLPEEVTSKIDKAKKAASGGAFGEAAEIMQAQIERSGSGRNQLMIRMALAEMAATPAPRVALGLYTGLARELESLTLDGWEPELTTRCLQGLIRAQADAAKAKPPLTTDPAFERLCRIDPVAASKLTS
;
A
#
# COMPACT_ATOMS: atom_id res chain seq x y z
N MET A 1 -19.69 -6.69 -25.77
CA MET A 1 -20.88 -6.83 -24.89
C MET A 1 -22.03 -6.09 -25.56
N THR A 2 -23.20 -6.71 -25.66
CA THR A 2 -24.45 -6.04 -26.09
C THR A 2 -25.05 -5.29 -24.89
N PRO A 3 -25.33 -3.97 -25.00
CA PRO A 3 -25.91 -3.21 -23.90
C PRO A 3 -27.26 -3.77 -23.43
N THR A 4 -27.52 -3.74 -22.13
CA THR A 4 -28.84 -4.07 -21.58
C THR A 4 -29.72 -2.82 -21.47
N GLU A 5 -31.02 -3.02 -21.26
CA GLU A 5 -31.99 -1.93 -21.07
C GLU A 5 -31.63 -1.05 -19.85
N LYS A 6 -31.00 -1.63 -18.83
CA LYS A 6 -30.49 -0.92 -17.65
C LYS A 6 -29.29 -0.01 -17.98
N ASP A 7 -28.43 -0.43 -18.90
CA ASP A 7 -27.25 0.32 -19.33
C ASP A 7 -27.63 1.48 -20.27
N SER A 8 -28.79 1.36 -20.94
CA SER A 8 -29.22 2.29 -21.99
C SER A 8 -29.39 3.72 -21.47
N LYS A 9 -29.92 3.90 -20.25
CA LYS A 9 -29.99 5.24 -19.62
C LYS A 9 -28.59 5.83 -19.39
N SER A 10 -27.68 5.05 -18.82
CA SER A 10 -26.32 5.50 -18.53
C SER A 10 -25.48 5.76 -19.78
N ILE A 11 -25.74 5.06 -20.89
CA ILE A 11 -25.08 5.31 -22.19
C ILE A 11 -25.53 6.66 -22.78
N TYR A 12 -26.80 7.04 -22.63
CA TYR A 12 -27.30 8.35 -23.08
C TYR A 12 -26.80 9.48 -22.16
N GLU A 13 -26.82 9.30 -20.83
CA GLU A 13 -26.24 10.25 -19.87
C GLU A 13 -24.72 10.45 -20.11
N LEU A 14 -23.98 9.38 -20.43
CA LEU A 14 -22.56 9.42 -20.78
C LEU A 14 -22.30 10.22 -22.07
N GLU A 15 -23.20 10.14 -23.05
CA GLU A 15 -23.09 10.90 -24.30
C GLU A 15 -23.12 12.41 -24.01
N ASP A 16 -24.08 12.88 -23.22
CA ASP A 16 -24.23 14.32 -22.93
C ASP A 16 -23.11 14.86 -22.03
N VAL A 17 -22.67 14.09 -21.03
CA VAL A 17 -21.46 14.41 -20.25
C VAL A 17 -20.23 14.48 -21.17
N SER A 18 -20.08 13.55 -22.12
CA SER A 18 -18.97 13.55 -23.07
C SER A 18 -19.01 14.74 -24.04
N LYS A 19 -20.19 15.14 -24.53
CA LYS A 19 -20.36 16.34 -25.37
C LYS A 19 -19.92 17.59 -24.63
N HIS A 20 -20.34 17.74 -23.36
CA HIS A 20 -19.92 18.88 -22.54
C HIS A 20 -18.40 18.89 -22.33
N MET A 21 -17.82 17.76 -21.90
CA MET A 21 -16.38 17.61 -21.69
C MET A 21 -15.56 17.88 -22.96
N PHE A 22 -15.93 17.31 -24.10
CA PHE A 22 -15.22 17.54 -25.36
C PHE A 22 -15.42 18.96 -25.91
N GLY A 23 -16.55 19.61 -25.61
CA GLY A 23 -16.78 21.02 -25.91
C GLY A 23 -15.81 21.92 -25.12
N VAL A 24 -15.67 21.68 -23.82
CA VAL A 24 -14.72 22.40 -22.96
C VAL A 24 -13.26 22.18 -23.40
N ILE A 25 -12.89 20.95 -23.77
CA ILE A 25 -11.55 20.64 -24.30
C ILE A 25 -11.31 21.41 -25.61
N SER A 26 -12.27 21.39 -26.55
CA SER A 26 -12.15 22.08 -27.84
C SER A 26 -12.18 23.61 -27.75
N GLN A 27 -12.65 24.19 -26.62
CA GLN A 27 -12.62 25.62 -26.35
C GLN A 27 -11.36 26.09 -25.61
N LYS A 28 -10.66 25.19 -24.91
CA LYS A 28 -9.49 25.53 -24.07
C LYS A 28 -8.14 25.14 -24.67
N PHE A 29 -8.11 24.29 -25.70
CA PHE A 29 -6.87 23.80 -26.32
C PHE A 29 -6.97 23.87 -27.85
N GLU A 30 -6.07 24.62 -28.48
CA GLU A 30 -5.99 24.71 -29.95
C GLU A 30 -5.50 23.39 -30.57
N GLU A 31 -4.54 22.71 -29.94
CA GLU A 31 -4.13 21.34 -30.25
C GLU A 31 -4.44 20.39 -29.07
N GLY A 32 -5.72 20.10 -28.86
CA GLY A 32 -6.19 19.16 -27.84
C GLY A 32 -5.96 17.68 -28.21
N PRO A 33 -6.01 16.75 -27.24
CA PRO A 33 -5.85 15.31 -27.50
C PRO A 33 -6.93 14.76 -28.45
N ALA A 34 -6.60 13.69 -29.17
CA ALA A 34 -7.45 13.10 -30.21
C ALA A 34 -8.75 12.47 -29.66
N THR A 35 -9.78 13.28 -29.42
CA THR A 35 -11.09 12.86 -28.88
C THR A 35 -11.94 12.01 -29.83
N ARG A 36 -11.57 11.92 -31.13
CA ARG A 36 -12.37 11.28 -32.18
C ARG A 36 -12.69 9.81 -31.91
N GLY A 37 -11.68 9.00 -31.57
CA GLY A 37 -11.89 7.57 -31.31
C GLY A 37 -12.85 7.29 -30.15
N LEU A 38 -12.85 8.14 -29.12
CA LEU A 38 -13.75 8.02 -27.97
C LEU A 38 -15.19 8.48 -28.32
N ARG A 39 -15.35 9.55 -29.11
CA ARG A 39 -16.66 9.94 -29.67
C ARG A 39 -17.26 8.83 -30.54
N ASP A 40 -16.46 8.22 -31.41
CA ASP A 40 -16.90 7.14 -32.30
C ASP A 40 -17.30 5.88 -31.51
N ALA A 41 -16.60 5.58 -30.40
CA ALA A 41 -16.94 4.48 -29.50
C ALA A 41 -18.26 4.73 -28.74
N ILE A 42 -18.47 5.92 -28.18
CA ILE A 42 -19.72 6.29 -27.47
C ILE A 42 -20.91 6.29 -28.44
N THR A 43 -20.73 6.84 -29.65
CA THR A 43 -21.77 6.83 -30.69
C THR A 43 -22.16 5.40 -31.08
N ARG A 44 -21.18 4.49 -31.22
CA ARG A 44 -21.42 3.08 -31.51
C ARG A 44 -22.12 2.35 -30.35
N ALA A 45 -21.79 2.68 -29.11
CA ALA A 45 -22.48 2.12 -27.93
C ALA A 45 -23.96 2.54 -27.90
N LYS A 46 -24.25 3.82 -28.19
CA LYS A 46 -25.61 4.35 -28.30
C LYS A 46 -26.41 3.71 -29.43
N MET A 47 -25.83 3.56 -30.62
CA MET A 47 -26.46 2.90 -31.78
C MET A 47 -26.79 1.42 -31.52
N SER A 48 -26.15 0.81 -30.51
CA SER A 48 -26.35 -0.58 -30.09
C SER A 48 -27.28 -0.73 -28.87
N ALA A 49 -27.77 0.39 -28.31
CA ALA A 49 -28.63 0.42 -27.13
C ALA A 49 -30.08 0.79 -27.52
N PRO A 50 -31.11 0.10 -26.99
CA PRO A 50 -32.50 0.47 -27.23
C PRO A 50 -32.79 1.91 -26.71
N PRO A 51 -33.70 2.65 -27.36
CA PRO A 51 -34.06 3.99 -26.92
C PRO A 51 -34.72 3.95 -25.53
N PRO A 52 -34.37 4.86 -24.60
CA PRO A 52 -34.98 4.89 -23.28
C PRO A 52 -36.49 5.21 -23.38
N PRO A 53 -37.35 4.62 -22.52
CA PRO A 53 -38.78 4.84 -22.58
C PRO A 53 -39.14 6.30 -22.29
N GLU A 54 -40.09 6.85 -23.07
CA GLU A 54 -40.54 8.23 -22.91
C GLU A 54 -41.12 8.48 -21.50
N PRO A 55 -40.82 9.63 -20.87
CA PRO A 55 -41.41 9.98 -19.59
C PRO A 55 -42.93 10.14 -19.75
N LYS A 56 -43.70 9.43 -18.91
CA LYS A 56 -45.17 9.56 -18.87
C LYS A 56 -45.54 11.03 -18.63
N PRO A 57 -46.50 11.60 -19.38
CA PRO A 57 -46.91 12.98 -19.20
C PRO A 57 -47.59 13.17 -17.84
N GLU A 58 -47.13 14.18 -17.09
CA GLU A 58 -47.79 14.61 -15.86
C GLU A 58 -49.18 15.19 -16.17
N PRO A 59 -50.19 15.00 -15.28
CA PRO A 59 -51.53 15.50 -15.51
C PRO A 59 -51.56 17.03 -15.46
N LYS A 60 -52.22 17.65 -16.46
CA LYS A 60 -52.43 19.11 -16.51
C LYS A 60 -53.24 19.60 -15.29
N PRO A 61 -52.94 20.79 -14.75
CA PRO A 61 -53.79 21.44 -13.76
C PRO A 61 -55.07 21.98 -14.42
N GLU A 62 -56.24 21.63 -13.89
CA GLU A 62 -57.52 22.26 -14.27
C GLU A 62 -57.71 23.64 -13.61
N PRO A 63 -58.41 24.58 -14.28
CA PRO A 63 -58.55 25.96 -13.82
C PRO A 63 -59.68 26.17 -12.80
N ALA A 64 -59.49 27.12 -11.90
CA ALA A 64 -60.45 27.47 -10.86
C ALA A 64 -61.74 28.15 -11.38
N LYS A 65 -62.85 27.95 -10.65
CA LYS A 65 -64.04 28.82 -10.65
C LYS A 65 -64.59 29.02 -9.22
N PRO A 66 -65.37 30.09 -8.95
CA PRO A 66 -65.17 30.85 -7.71
C PRO A 66 -66.37 30.94 -6.75
N ALA A 67 -66.03 31.32 -5.51
CA ALA A 67 -66.76 32.19 -4.57
C ALA A 67 -68.24 31.88 -4.20
N ALA A 68 -68.46 31.59 -2.91
CA ALA A 68 -69.64 32.05 -2.17
C ALA A 68 -69.33 32.22 -0.66
N GLN A 69 -69.51 33.45 -0.18
CA GLN A 69 -69.85 33.82 1.22
C GLN A 69 -71.35 34.24 1.20
N PRO A 70 -72.02 34.59 2.33
CA PRO A 70 -71.77 34.24 3.74
C PRO A 70 -73.07 33.85 4.52
N SER A 71 -72.94 33.17 5.67
CA SER A 71 -73.85 33.23 6.84
C SER A 71 -73.48 32.14 7.86
N ALA A 72 -73.80 32.18 9.16
CA ALA A 72 -74.03 33.22 10.18
C ALA A 72 -74.38 32.49 11.51
N SER A 73 -74.24 33.15 12.67
CA SER A 73 -74.89 32.77 13.96
C SER A 73 -74.42 31.47 14.65
N ALA A 74 -74.21 31.31 15.96
CA ALA A 74 -74.08 32.13 17.16
C ALA A 74 -73.92 31.16 18.35
N SER A 75 -73.57 31.71 19.53
CA SER A 75 -73.88 31.20 20.88
C SER A 75 -73.05 30.08 21.52
N ALA A 76 -72.45 30.45 22.67
CA ALA A 76 -71.93 29.57 23.71
C ALA A 76 -73.06 29.04 24.64
N PRO A 77 -72.73 28.29 25.72
CA PRO A 77 -72.48 29.00 26.99
C PRO A 77 -71.29 28.47 27.82
N ALA A 78 -70.98 29.17 28.91
CA ALA A 78 -69.84 28.93 29.80
C ALA A 78 -70.25 28.43 31.20
N VAL A 79 -69.30 27.85 31.94
CA VAL A 79 -69.31 27.73 33.42
C VAL A 79 -67.87 27.95 33.95
N GLN A 80 -67.73 28.62 35.10
CA GLN A 80 -66.48 28.97 35.79
C GLN A 80 -66.32 28.16 37.13
N PRO A 81 -65.66 28.64 38.22
CA PRO A 81 -64.21 28.53 38.51
C PRO A 81 -63.89 27.92 39.91
N ALA A 82 -62.61 27.81 40.28
CA ALA A 82 -61.98 27.77 41.65
C ALA A 82 -60.68 26.91 41.63
N SER A 83 -59.67 27.02 42.52
CA SER A 83 -59.19 28.05 43.46
C SER A 83 -57.77 27.65 43.98
N SER A 84 -57.00 28.61 44.53
CA SER A 84 -55.62 28.50 45.13
C SER A 84 -55.56 27.63 46.43
N PRO A 85 -54.44 27.48 47.22
CA PRO A 85 -53.11 28.16 47.20
C PRO A 85 -51.84 27.29 47.54
N ALA A 86 -50.68 27.95 47.73
CA ALA A 86 -49.40 27.39 48.24
C ALA A 86 -49.22 27.55 49.78
N PRO A 87 -48.16 26.98 50.42
CA PRO A 87 -47.09 27.87 50.97
C PRO A 87 -45.62 27.32 51.06
N ALA A 88 -44.69 28.27 51.35
CA ALA A 88 -43.24 28.27 51.72
C ALA A 88 -42.46 26.98 52.13
N GLN A 89 -41.15 26.77 51.85
CA GLN A 89 -39.89 27.55 52.10
C GLN A 89 -39.48 27.69 53.60
N PRO A 90 -38.18 27.81 54.00
CA PRO A 90 -36.96 28.33 53.32
C PRO A 90 -35.78 27.31 53.26
N SER A 91 -34.57 27.51 52.70
CA SER A 91 -33.66 28.68 52.61
C SER A 91 -32.59 28.39 51.50
N ALA A 92 -31.59 29.21 51.13
CA ALA A 92 -31.06 30.48 51.65
C ALA A 92 -30.57 31.41 50.50
N ALA A 93 -29.40 32.08 50.65
CA ALA A 93 -28.79 33.04 49.69
C ALA A 93 -27.24 33.11 49.94
N PRO A 94 -26.40 33.93 49.24
CA PRO A 94 -26.72 34.91 48.18
C PRO A 94 -25.78 35.00 46.94
N ALA A 95 -26.30 35.66 45.90
CA ALA A 95 -25.65 36.57 44.93
C ALA A 95 -24.25 36.30 44.32
N ALA A 96 -24.17 36.31 42.98
CA ALA A 96 -23.00 36.73 42.21
C ALA A 96 -23.42 37.46 40.91
N ALA A 97 -22.57 38.39 40.46
CA ALA A 97 -22.80 39.29 39.31
C ALA A 97 -22.33 38.64 37.97
N PRO A 98 -22.32 39.35 36.81
CA PRO A 98 -22.42 38.71 35.49
C PRO A 98 -21.20 37.85 35.10
N ALA A 99 -21.46 36.88 34.23
CA ALA A 99 -20.47 35.92 33.74
C ALA A 99 -19.25 36.61 33.11
N ALA A 100 -18.09 36.33 33.69
CA ALA A 100 -16.81 36.70 33.11
C ALA A 100 -16.53 35.91 31.83
N GLU A 101 -15.77 36.55 30.94
CA GLU A 101 -15.30 36.07 29.64
C GLU A 101 -14.92 34.59 29.64
N GLN A 102 -15.59 33.79 28.80
CA GLN A 102 -15.18 32.43 28.51
C GLN A 102 -13.86 32.46 27.75
N LYS A 103 -12.77 32.13 28.46
CA LYS A 103 -11.47 31.82 27.87
C LYS A 103 -11.63 30.67 26.87
N PRO A 104 -10.84 30.63 25.77
CA PRO A 104 -10.95 29.59 24.76
C PRO A 104 -10.77 28.20 25.39
N ASP A 105 -11.57 27.24 24.91
CA ASP A 105 -11.61 25.88 25.45
C ASP A 105 -10.22 25.28 25.57
N LYS A 106 -9.86 24.86 26.78
CA LYS A 106 -8.72 23.96 26.96
C LYS A 106 -9.07 22.63 26.28
N PRO A 107 -8.14 21.98 25.56
CA PRO A 107 -8.33 20.61 25.12
C PRO A 107 -8.69 19.73 26.33
N ALA A 108 -9.92 19.22 26.35
CA ALA A 108 -10.41 18.35 27.41
C ALA A 108 -9.68 17.00 27.30
N PHE A 109 -8.99 16.62 28.37
CA PHE A 109 -8.38 15.31 28.55
C PHE A 109 -9.07 14.63 29.72
N ASP A 110 -9.87 13.60 29.42
CA ASP A 110 -10.57 12.76 30.40
C ASP A 110 -9.91 11.38 30.43
N PRO A 111 -9.02 11.11 31.40
CA PRO A 111 -8.31 9.83 31.48
C PRO A 111 -9.24 8.66 31.79
N ALA A 112 -10.30 8.87 32.57
CA ALA A 112 -11.26 7.83 32.94
C ALA A 112 -12.10 7.38 31.74
N ALA A 113 -12.57 8.32 30.92
CA ALA A 113 -13.31 7.99 29.70
C ALA A 113 -12.45 7.21 28.69
N LEU A 114 -11.18 7.60 28.51
CA LEU A 114 -10.24 6.90 27.62
C LEU A 114 -9.87 5.50 28.13
N ALA A 115 -9.74 5.33 29.45
CA ALA A 115 -9.32 4.08 30.08
C ALA A 115 -10.47 3.14 30.48
N ALA A 116 -11.73 3.52 30.24
CA ALA A 116 -12.95 2.86 30.73
C ALA A 116 -12.92 1.32 30.67
N THR A 117 -12.42 0.75 29.56
CA THR A 117 -12.28 -0.70 29.34
C THR A 117 -11.48 -1.43 30.43
N TRP A 118 -10.48 -0.80 31.03
CA TRP A 118 -9.51 -1.48 31.93
C TRP A 118 -9.56 -1.01 33.38
N ILE A 119 -10.32 0.04 33.69
CA ILE A 119 -10.36 0.67 35.03
C ILE A 119 -11.47 0.14 35.94
N GLU A 120 -12.39 -0.67 35.41
CA GLU A 120 -13.39 -1.37 36.20
C GLU A 120 -12.74 -2.40 37.16
N PRO A 121 -13.22 -2.53 38.41
CA PRO A 121 -12.78 -3.57 39.33
C PRO A 121 -12.94 -4.98 38.75
N ILE A 122 -11.97 -5.86 39.02
CA ILE A 122 -12.08 -7.27 38.61
C ILE A 122 -13.20 -7.96 39.42
N PRO A 123 -14.12 -8.70 38.77
CA PRO A 123 -15.23 -9.34 39.45
C PRO A 123 -14.80 -10.29 40.59
N GLY A 124 -15.28 -10.03 41.80
CA GLY A 124 -15.03 -10.84 42.99
C GLY A 124 -14.63 -10.01 44.21
N GLY A 125 -14.07 -10.67 45.23
CA GLY A 125 -13.66 -10.04 46.49
C GLY A 125 -12.33 -9.29 46.46
N LYS A 126 -11.68 -9.15 45.30
CA LYS A 126 -10.39 -8.45 45.13
C LYS A 126 -10.46 -7.52 43.92
N PRO A 127 -10.67 -6.21 44.10
CA PRO A 127 -10.79 -5.24 43.00
C PRO A 127 -9.60 -5.24 42.03
N ALA A 128 -8.39 -5.49 42.55
CA ALA A 128 -7.16 -5.60 41.76
C ALA A 128 -6.87 -7.01 41.21
N GLY A 129 -7.71 -8.01 41.51
CA GLY A 129 -7.50 -9.41 41.13
C GLY A 129 -6.48 -10.14 42.02
N SER A 130 -5.70 -11.03 41.42
CA SER A 130 -4.61 -11.78 42.07
C SER A 130 -3.39 -11.92 41.16
N ASP A 131 -2.24 -12.36 41.68
CA ASP A 131 -1.04 -12.63 40.87
C ASP A 131 -1.37 -13.62 39.72
N ALA A 132 -1.35 -13.11 38.49
CA ALA A 132 -1.64 -13.86 37.27
C ALA A 132 -0.36 -14.38 36.58
N ARG A 133 0.80 -14.35 37.25
CA ARG A 133 2.09 -14.67 36.64
C ARG A 133 2.19 -16.06 36.00
N TYR A 134 1.39 -17.00 36.48
CA TYR A 134 1.30 -18.39 36.01
C TYR A 134 0.10 -18.65 35.07
N GLU A 135 -0.68 -17.61 34.73
CA GLU A 135 -1.75 -17.74 33.72
C GLU A 135 -1.13 -17.83 32.31
N PRO A 136 -1.66 -18.69 31.41
CA PRO A 136 -1.12 -18.85 30.06
C PRO A 136 -1.06 -17.54 29.26
N GLU A 137 -2.04 -16.66 29.42
CA GLU A 137 -2.06 -15.35 28.75
C GLU A 137 -0.92 -14.44 29.22
N HIS A 138 -0.55 -14.51 30.50
CA HIS A 138 0.54 -13.69 31.04
C HIS A 138 1.90 -14.17 30.51
N GLU A 139 2.13 -15.48 30.46
CA GLU A 139 3.31 -16.02 29.80
C GLU A 139 3.32 -15.71 28.30
N ALA A 140 2.18 -15.84 27.61
CA ALA A 140 2.05 -15.53 26.19
C ALA A 140 2.40 -14.07 25.87
N VAL A 141 1.89 -13.10 26.65
CA VAL A 141 2.24 -11.68 26.50
C VAL A 141 3.75 -11.46 26.70
N ARG A 142 4.33 -12.04 27.75
CA ARG A 142 5.77 -11.86 28.06
C ARG A 142 6.69 -12.50 27.03
N SER A 143 6.32 -13.68 26.52
CA SER A 143 7.03 -14.35 25.43
C SER A 143 6.95 -13.52 24.14
N GLU A 144 5.77 -12.97 23.83
CA GLU A 144 5.54 -12.16 22.62
C GLU A 144 6.33 -10.85 22.65
N VAL A 145 6.29 -10.08 23.75
CA VAL A 145 7.06 -8.84 23.90
C VAL A 145 8.57 -9.11 24.01
N GLY A 146 8.96 -10.25 24.63
CA GLY A 146 10.36 -10.67 24.75
C GLY A 146 11.08 -10.85 23.40
N LYS A 147 10.35 -10.99 22.28
CA LYS A 147 10.93 -11.03 20.94
C LYS A 147 11.70 -9.75 20.57
N LEU A 148 11.34 -8.58 21.12
CA LEU A 148 12.06 -7.31 20.93
C LEU A 148 13.51 -7.35 21.44
N GLU A 149 13.73 -8.12 22.50
CA GLU A 149 15.01 -8.25 23.20
C GLU A 149 15.73 -9.57 22.83
N SER A 150 15.07 -10.43 22.05
CA SER A 150 15.67 -11.68 21.59
C SER A 150 16.77 -11.43 20.57
N VAL A 151 17.96 -11.97 20.85
CA VAL A 151 19.10 -12.02 19.92
C VAL A 151 18.72 -12.70 18.61
N THR A 152 17.75 -13.61 18.62
CA THR A 152 17.28 -14.30 17.41
C THR A 152 16.56 -13.38 16.44
N GLY A 153 16.02 -12.24 16.91
CA GLY A 153 15.01 -11.46 16.21
C GLY A 153 13.64 -12.15 16.17
N GLY A 154 12.60 -11.36 15.98
CA GLY A 154 11.23 -11.80 15.76
C GLY A 154 10.25 -10.64 15.86
N ASP A 155 9.29 -10.56 14.94
CA ASP A 155 8.23 -9.55 15.01
C ASP A 155 7.24 -9.85 16.14
N VAL A 156 6.86 -8.81 16.86
CA VAL A 156 5.87 -8.88 17.95
C VAL A 156 4.47 -8.79 17.35
N ASP A 157 3.63 -9.78 17.65
CA ASP A 157 2.20 -9.70 17.37
C ASP A 157 1.52 -8.76 18.38
N TRP A 158 1.50 -7.46 18.06
CA TRP A 158 0.88 -6.44 18.90
C TRP A 158 -0.63 -6.61 19.06
N LEU A 159 -1.33 -7.24 18.12
CA LEU A 159 -2.76 -7.56 18.24
C LEU A 159 -2.98 -8.64 19.31
N LYS A 160 -2.15 -9.68 19.31
CA LYS A 160 -2.12 -10.70 20.37
C LYS A 160 -1.78 -10.09 21.72
N VAL A 161 -0.77 -9.22 21.82
CA VAL A 161 -0.45 -8.50 23.07
C VAL A 161 -1.63 -7.65 23.53
N LYS A 162 -2.28 -6.87 22.65
CA LYS A 162 -3.47 -6.06 22.99
C LYS A 162 -4.62 -6.92 23.51
N ARG A 163 -4.91 -8.05 22.85
CA ARG A 163 -5.96 -9.01 23.22
C ARG A 163 -5.69 -9.65 24.59
N ASP A 164 -4.52 -10.25 24.75
CA ASP A 164 -4.21 -11.08 25.93
C ASP A 164 -3.98 -10.21 27.17
N SER A 165 -3.31 -9.05 27.04
CA SER A 165 -3.20 -8.06 28.13
C SER A 165 -4.55 -7.47 28.53
N THR A 166 -5.44 -7.19 27.57
CA THR A 166 -6.80 -6.72 27.87
C THR A 166 -7.59 -7.75 28.67
N LYS A 167 -7.50 -9.04 28.28
CA LYS A 167 -8.15 -10.13 29.00
C LYS A 167 -7.62 -10.25 30.44
N LEU A 168 -6.30 -10.18 30.64
CA LEU A 168 -5.69 -10.20 31.97
C LEU A 168 -6.16 -9.04 32.86
N LEU A 169 -6.08 -7.80 32.35
CA LEU A 169 -6.41 -6.58 33.11
C LEU A 169 -7.90 -6.45 33.44
N THR A 170 -8.78 -7.09 32.66
CA THR A 170 -10.24 -7.08 32.90
C THR A 170 -10.75 -8.28 33.71
N GLN A 171 -10.07 -9.42 33.68
CA GLN A 171 -10.60 -10.68 34.24
C GLN A 171 -9.75 -11.32 35.35
N LYS A 172 -8.46 -10.97 35.48
CA LYS A 172 -7.49 -11.75 36.28
C LYS A 172 -6.66 -10.91 37.25
N SER A 173 -6.00 -9.87 36.77
CA SER A 173 -5.04 -9.09 37.56
C SER A 173 -4.83 -7.69 37.03
N LYS A 174 -4.80 -6.69 37.92
CA LYS A 174 -4.25 -5.36 37.60
C LYS A 174 -2.74 -5.42 37.75
N ASP A 175 -2.04 -5.86 36.71
CA ASP A 175 -0.58 -5.92 36.67
C ASP A 175 0.01 -4.75 35.86
N LEU A 176 0.91 -3.99 36.48
CA LEU A 176 1.53 -2.79 35.90
C LEU A 176 2.47 -3.10 34.73
N LEU A 177 3.12 -4.28 34.71
CA LEU A 177 3.96 -4.70 33.59
C LEU A 177 3.09 -5.07 32.39
N ILE A 178 1.99 -5.78 32.60
CA ILE A 178 1.01 -6.08 31.56
C ILE A 178 0.34 -4.80 31.04
N ALA A 179 0.04 -3.83 31.92
CA ALA A 179 -0.44 -2.51 31.54
C ALA A 179 0.59 -1.72 30.71
N ALA A 180 1.88 -1.77 31.06
CA ALA A 180 2.95 -1.14 30.29
C ALA A 180 3.11 -1.77 28.89
N TYR A 181 3.03 -3.11 28.79
CA TYR A 181 3.02 -3.82 27.51
C TYR A 181 1.78 -3.50 26.67
N LEU A 182 0.61 -3.38 27.29
CA LEU A 182 -0.61 -2.95 26.61
C LEU A 182 -0.52 -1.51 26.11
N ALA A 183 0.04 -0.58 26.90
CA ALA A 183 0.25 0.80 26.48
C ALA A 183 1.18 0.88 25.24
N ARG A 184 2.23 0.04 25.18
CA ARG A 184 3.04 -0.09 23.95
C ARG A 184 2.23 -0.70 22.80
N ALA A 185 1.47 -1.77 23.02
CA ALA A 185 0.66 -2.39 21.98
C ALA A 185 -0.38 -1.41 21.39
N LEU A 186 -1.01 -0.59 22.23
CA LEU A 186 -1.90 0.49 21.79
C LEU A 186 -1.14 1.53 20.95
N HIS A 187 0.06 1.94 21.36
CA HIS A 187 0.89 2.85 20.56
C HIS A 187 1.23 2.28 19.16
N MET A 188 1.67 1.02 19.11
CA MET A 188 2.07 0.35 17.87
C MET A 188 0.91 0.09 16.90
N LEU A 189 -0.32 0.05 17.39
CA LEU A 189 -1.53 -0.21 16.59
C LEU A 189 -2.30 1.06 16.22
N ASP A 190 -2.46 1.97 17.19
CA ASP A 190 -3.35 3.14 17.11
C ASP A 190 -2.57 4.48 17.20
N GLY A 191 -1.23 4.43 17.06
CA GLY A 191 -0.33 5.58 16.97
C GLY A 191 -0.31 6.45 18.23
N PHE A 192 -0.29 7.78 18.05
CA PHE A 192 -0.37 8.73 19.17
C PHE A 192 -1.69 8.60 19.95
N SER A 193 -2.80 8.31 19.29
CA SER A 193 -4.11 8.14 19.97
C SER A 193 -4.13 6.90 20.87
N GLY A 194 -3.48 5.82 20.45
CA GLY A 194 -3.25 4.63 21.27
C GLY A 194 -2.35 4.90 22.46
N LEU A 195 -1.28 5.68 22.28
CA LEU A 195 -0.37 6.03 23.38
C LEU A 195 -1.03 6.96 24.42
N VAL A 196 -1.83 7.93 23.98
CA VAL A 196 -2.69 8.76 24.85
C VAL A 196 -3.60 7.88 25.71
N THR A 197 -4.26 6.91 25.08
CA THR A 197 -5.13 5.92 25.75
C THR A 197 -4.33 5.06 26.74
N GLY A 198 -3.13 4.62 26.36
CA GLY A 198 -2.23 3.85 27.22
C GLY A 198 -1.74 4.63 28.45
N PHE A 199 -1.43 5.92 28.31
CA PHE A 199 -1.02 6.79 29.42
C PHE A 199 -2.18 7.17 30.35
N ALA A 200 -3.39 7.36 29.80
CA ALA A 200 -4.62 7.48 30.59
C ALA A 200 -4.86 6.23 31.43
N MET A 201 -4.81 5.04 30.81
CA MET A 201 -4.95 3.75 31.49
C MET A 201 -3.88 3.55 32.58
N LEU A 202 -2.61 3.84 32.30
CA LEU A 202 -1.54 3.72 33.29
C LEU A 202 -1.73 4.68 34.47
N SER A 203 -2.30 5.87 34.23
CA SER A 203 -2.63 6.83 35.28
C SER A 203 -3.73 6.27 36.18
N GLU A 204 -4.89 5.95 35.61
CA GLU A 204 -6.07 5.49 36.33
C GLU A 204 -5.83 4.17 37.09
N LEU A 205 -5.03 3.25 36.52
CA LEU A 205 -4.63 2.03 37.22
C LEU A 205 -3.73 2.33 38.42
N CYS A 206 -2.78 3.26 38.28
CA CYS A 206 -1.93 3.73 39.37
C CYS A 206 -2.67 4.61 40.39
N GLU A 207 -3.81 5.20 40.06
CA GLU A 207 -4.62 5.98 41.01
C GLU A 207 -5.61 5.09 41.78
N ARG A 208 -6.33 4.21 41.09
CA ARG A 208 -7.41 3.39 41.67
C ARG A 208 -6.92 2.14 42.39
N PHE A 209 -5.85 1.50 41.91
CA PHE A 209 -5.46 0.15 42.34
C PHE A 209 -4.05 0.08 42.98
N TRP A 210 -3.37 1.21 43.23
CA TRP A 210 -1.97 1.23 43.71
C TRP A 210 -1.66 0.33 44.90
N ALA A 211 -2.58 0.25 45.88
CA ALA A 211 -2.36 -0.55 47.08
C ALA A 211 -2.22 -2.05 46.76
N ASP A 212 -3.10 -2.57 45.90
CA ASP A 212 -3.32 -4.01 45.69
C ASP A 212 -2.88 -4.52 44.31
N MET A 213 -2.46 -3.63 43.39
CA MET A 213 -1.97 -4.01 42.06
C MET A 213 -0.64 -4.79 42.10
N GLU A 214 -0.41 -5.60 41.07
CA GLU A 214 0.86 -6.32 40.87
C GLU A 214 1.85 -5.49 40.03
N PRO A 215 3.18 -5.61 40.24
CA PRO A 215 3.85 -6.23 41.39
C PRO A 215 3.47 -5.56 42.72
N PRO A 216 3.59 -6.18 43.91
CA PRO A 216 3.05 -5.62 45.15
C PRO A 216 3.80 -4.37 45.59
N LYS A 217 3.15 -3.41 46.29
CA LYS A 217 3.74 -2.10 46.68
C LYS A 217 5.12 -2.20 47.34
N LYS A 218 5.35 -3.22 48.19
CA LYS A 218 6.66 -3.50 48.84
C LYS A 218 7.81 -3.80 47.86
N LYS A 219 7.52 -4.04 46.58
CA LYS A 219 8.49 -4.26 45.50
C LYS A 219 8.45 -3.09 44.52
N GLU A 220 8.42 -1.86 45.03
CA GLU A 220 8.32 -0.60 44.26
C GLU A 220 9.30 -0.55 43.07
N ARG A 221 10.56 -0.98 43.26
CA ARG A 221 11.56 -1.11 42.18
C ARG A 221 11.08 -1.93 40.97
N ARG A 222 10.23 -2.96 41.16
CA ARG A 222 9.65 -3.73 40.05
C ARG A 222 8.56 -2.97 39.32
N ARG A 223 7.75 -2.17 40.03
CA ARG A 223 6.79 -1.24 39.43
C ARG A 223 7.51 -0.16 38.62
N ALA A 224 8.61 0.35 39.16
CA ALA A 224 9.50 1.30 38.48
C ALA A 224 10.01 0.71 37.16
N ASN A 225 10.65 -0.46 37.22
CA ASN A 225 11.21 -1.13 36.05
C ASN A 225 10.15 -1.43 34.96
N ALA A 226 8.89 -1.70 35.32
CA ALA A 226 7.80 -1.89 34.37
C ALA A 226 7.49 -0.62 33.55
N LEU A 227 7.47 0.55 34.23
CA LEU A 227 7.29 1.84 33.58
C LEU A 227 8.56 2.30 32.84
N SER A 228 9.75 2.09 33.42
CA SER A 228 11.04 2.38 32.77
C SER A 228 11.15 1.66 31.42
N TRP A 229 10.78 0.37 31.36
CA TRP A 229 10.79 -0.39 30.12
C TRP A 229 9.95 0.28 29.03
N LEU A 230 8.75 0.77 29.35
CA LEU A 230 7.92 1.49 28.39
C LEU A 230 8.56 2.83 27.99
N PHE A 231 9.12 3.57 28.96
CA PHE A 231 9.72 4.88 28.71
C PHE A 231 10.98 4.78 27.84
N ASP A 232 11.88 3.84 28.10
CA ASP A 232 13.11 3.61 27.32
C ASP A 232 12.78 3.22 25.86
N GLN A 233 11.70 2.45 25.67
CA GLN A 233 11.20 2.06 24.35
C GLN A 233 10.63 3.25 23.57
N LEU A 234 9.82 4.08 24.23
CA LEU A 234 9.22 5.28 23.63
C LEU A 234 10.26 6.37 23.37
N ASP A 235 11.27 6.53 24.24
CA ASP A 235 12.35 7.50 24.07
C ASP A 235 13.19 7.18 22.83
N ARG A 236 13.47 5.89 22.58
CA ARG A 236 14.11 5.43 21.34
C ARG A 236 13.24 5.69 20.10
N GLU A 237 11.96 5.34 20.15
CA GLU A 237 11.06 5.41 18.98
C GLU A 237 10.67 6.85 18.61
N LEU A 238 10.23 7.64 19.60
CA LEU A 238 9.82 9.03 19.40
C LEU A 238 11.01 9.98 19.21
N GLY A 239 12.21 9.61 19.69
CA GLY A 239 13.43 10.39 19.53
C GLY A 239 13.93 10.51 18.07
N GLU A 240 13.59 9.52 17.22
CA GLU A 240 13.90 9.53 15.78
C GLU A 240 12.72 10.00 14.91
N TYR A 241 11.51 10.11 15.48
CA TYR A 241 10.29 10.46 14.77
C TYR A 241 10.26 11.95 14.37
N LYS A 242 9.77 12.23 13.15
CA LYS A 242 9.58 13.59 12.63
C LYS A 242 8.09 13.89 12.52
N PRO A 243 7.52 14.74 13.39
CA PRO A 243 6.09 14.97 13.41
C PRO A 243 5.64 15.87 12.25
N THR A 244 4.45 15.56 11.74
CA THR A 244 3.77 16.30 10.68
C THR A 244 2.63 17.15 11.25
N GLU A 245 2.03 18.00 10.42
CA GLU A 245 0.86 18.79 10.83
C GLU A 245 -0.33 17.92 11.28
N LYS A 246 -0.49 16.73 10.67
CA LYS A 246 -1.54 15.76 11.03
C LYS A 246 -1.35 15.19 12.45
N ASP A 247 -0.12 15.17 12.94
CA ASP A 247 0.21 14.65 14.27
C ASP A 247 -0.05 15.67 15.39
N ARG A 248 -0.23 16.97 15.07
CA ARG A 248 -0.38 18.06 16.06
C ARG A 248 -1.40 17.73 17.15
N ALA A 249 -2.60 17.31 16.78
CA ALA A 249 -3.67 16.99 17.73
C ALA A 249 -3.29 15.81 18.65
N GLY A 250 -2.64 14.78 18.09
CA GLY A 250 -2.18 13.61 18.84
C GLY A 250 -1.03 13.94 19.79
N VAL A 251 -0.06 14.74 19.35
CA VAL A 251 1.10 15.18 20.16
C VAL A 251 0.65 16.09 21.32
N VAL A 252 -0.28 17.02 21.08
CA VAL A 252 -0.84 17.89 22.14
C VAL A 252 -1.59 17.07 23.19
N GLN A 253 -2.42 16.11 22.77
CA GLN A 253 -3.10 15.21 23.71
C GLN A 253 -2.12 14.29 24.45
N LEU A 254 -1.06 13.83 23.79
CA LEU A 254 -0.01 13.02 24.41
C LEU A 254 0.74 13.80 25.49
N GLN A 255 1.01 15.09 25.29
CA GLN A 255 1.63 15.94 26.32
C GLN A 255 0.74 16.07 27.57
N LEU A 256 -0.57 16.21 27.40
CA LEU A 256 -1.53 16.25 28.52
C LEU A 256 -1.55 14.91 29.27
N ALA A 257 -1.67 13.80 28.54
CA ALA A 257 -1.66 12.45 29.11
C ALA A 257 -0.35 12.11 29.82
N ALA A 258 0.79 12.47 29.23
CA ALA A 258 2.12 12.27 29.82
C ALA A 258 2.29 13.11 31.09
N LYS A 259 1.89 14.39 31.05
CA LYS A 259 1.92 15.26 32.23
C LYS A 259 1.06 14.73 33.38
N HIS A 260 -0.10 14.15 33.06
CA HIS A 260 -0.96 13.48 34.06
C HIS A 260 -0.25 12.28 34.66
N LEU A 261 0.20 11.32 33.83
CA LEU A 261 0.91 10.11 34.25
C LEU A 261 2.16 10.42 35.08
N PHE A 262 2.95 11.41 34.68
CA PHE A 262 4.12 11.86 35.43
C PHE A 262 3.76 12.51 36.78
N GLY A 263 2.59 13.15 36.89
CA GLY A 263 2.04 13.63 38.15
C GLY A 263 1.66 12.47 39.07
N VAL A 264 0.92 11.48 38.57
CA VAL A 264 0.54 10.26 39.30
C VAL A 264 1.78 9.51 39.79
N ILE A 265 2.78 9.29 38.93
CA ILE A 265 4.05 8.66 39.30
C ILE A 265 4.73 9.41 40.44
N GLY A 266 4.77 10.74 40.38
CA GLY A 266 5.37 11.58 41.43
C GLY A 266 4.58 11.63 42.75
N GLN A 267 3.33 11.17 42.76
CA GLN A 267 2.51 11.04 43.97
C GLN A 267 2.55 9.62 44.57
N GLN A 268 2.60 8.59 43.71
CA GLN A 268 2.45 7.19 44.11
C GLN A 268 3.76 6.50 44.47
N PHE A 269 4.88 6.89 43.86
CA PHE A 269 6.21 6.35 44.16
C PHE A 269 6.87 7.12 45.31
N GLU A 270 7.28 6.40 46.35
CA GLU A 270 7.86 6.98 47.58
C GLU A 270 9.40 7.06 47.54
N SER A 271 10.08 6.14 46.87
CA SER A 271 11.55 6.09 46.86
C SER A 271 12.16 5.65 45.53
N GLU A 272 11.58 4.64 44.88
CA GLU A 272 12.10 4.00 43.68
C GLU A 272 11.32 4.46 42.43
N ALA A 273 11.19 5.76 42.20
CA ALA A 273 10.47 6.27 41.02
C ALA A 273 11.20 5.96 39.69
N PRO A 274 10.49 5.65 38.59
CA PRO A 274 11.10 5.45 37.27
C PRO A 274 11.71 6.75 36.73
N PRO A 275 12.79 6.68 35.92
CA PRO A 275 13.41 7.85 35.31
C PRO A 275 12.50 8.45 34.22
N THR A 276 11.81 9.55 34.53
CA THR A 276 10.90 10.22 33.59
C THR A 276 11.58 11.26 32.68
N ARG A 277 12.87 11.57 32.88
CA ARG A 277 13.52 12.72 32.23
C ARG A 277 13.68 12.55 30.72
N GLY A 278 14.22 11.43 30.25
CA GLY A 278 14.44 11.18 28.81
C GLY A 278 13.16 11.37 28.01
N LEU A 279 12.11 10.64 28.40
CA LEU A 279 10.79 10.76 27.77
C LEU A 279 10.19 12.17 27.84
N ARG A 280 10.34 12.92 28.95
CA ARG A 280 9.91 14.34 29.02
C ARG A 280 10.66 15.22 28.03
N ASP A 281 11.97 15.08 27.94
CA ASP A 281 12.83 15.86 27.05
C ASP A 281 12.52 15.50 25.57
N THR A 282 12.24 14.23 25.26
CA THR A 282 11.84 13.76 23.93
C THR A 282 10.43 14.19 23.53
N LEU A 283 9.42 14.11 24.42
CA LEU A 283 8.08 14.62 24.15
C LEU A 283 8.10 16.16 23.93
N SER A 284 8.89 16.89 24.70
CA SER A 284 9.08 18.34 24.52
C SER A 284 9.70 18.66 23.14
N ARG A 285 10.67 17.85 22.69
CA ARG A 285 11.27 17.98 21.35
C ARG A 285 10.28 17.64 20.23
N LEU A 286 9.44 16.63 20.44
CA LEU A 286 8.38 16.24 19.51
C LEU A 286 7.37 17.39 19.33
N GLU A 287 6.96 18.07 20.41
CA GLU A 287 6.11 19.25 20.33
C GLU A 287 6.81 20.44 19.63
N MET A 288 8.07 20.72 19.97
CA MET A 288 8.85 21.81 19.36
C MET A 288 9.19 21.60 17.88
N SER A 289 9.13 20.35 17.38
CA SER A 289 9.41 20.01 15.98
C SER A 289 8.16 19.94 15.10
N LEU A 290 6.97 20.15 15.68
CA LEU A 290 5.75 20.36 14.89
C LEU A 290 5.90 21.60 13.99
N PRO A 291 5.48 21.55 12.72
CA PRO A 291 5.43 22.73 11.86
C PRO A 291 4.67 23.90 12.53
N PRO A 292 5.05 25.15 12.28
CA PRO A 292 4.28 26.30 12.78
C PRO A 292 2.84 26.20 12.29
N GLU A 293 1.89 26.42 13.19
CA GLU A 293 0.46 26.38 12.87
C GLU A 293 0.15 27.46 11.82
N ALA A 294 -0.50 27.05 10.73
CA ALA A 294 -0.93 27.99 9.70
C ALA A 294 -1.88 29.01 10.36
N LYS A 295 -1.41 30.26 10.52
CA LYS A 295 -2.24 31.31 11.11
C LYS A 295 -3.55 31.40 10.31
N PRO A 296 -4.73 31.33 10.95
CA PRO A 296 -5.96 31.62 10.25
C PRO A 296 -5.83 33.01 9.63
N GLU A 297 -6.09 33.11 8.32
CA GLU A 297 -6.02 34.40 7.63
C GLU A 297 -6.99 35.38 8.32
N PRO A 298 -6.60 36.65 8.53
CA PRO A 298 -7.49 37.63 9.13
C PRO A 298 -8.76 37.74 8.28
N PRO A 299 -9.97 37.77 8.90
CA PRO A 299 -11.20 37.90 8.13
C PRO A 299 -11.13 39.18 7.28
N PRO A 300 -11.47 39.10 5.98
CA PRO A 300 -11.30 40.23 5.06
C PRO A 300 -12.14 41.44 5.52
N PRO A 301 -11.61 42.67 5.36
CA PRO A 301 -12.25 43.87 5.93
C PRO A 301 -13.62 44.15 5.29
N PRO A 302 -14.57 44.71 6.05
CA PRO A 302 -15.93 44.94 5.57
C PRO A 302 -15.96 45.96 4.44
N LYS A 303 -16.63 45.63 3.34
CA LYS A 303 -16.96 46.56 2.26
C LYS A 303 -18.41 47.08 2.38
N PRO A 304 -18.71 48.28 1.86
CA PRO A 304 -19.81 49.10 2.36
C PRO A 304 -21.20 48.68 1.86
N GLU A 305 -22.22 49.02 2.65
CA GLU A 305 -23.64 48.83 2.33
C GLU A 305 -24.07 49.60 1.06
N PRO A 306 -24.81 48.96 0.15
CA PRO A 306 -25.70 49.64 -0.80
C PRO A 306 -27.15 49.68 -0.28
N LYS A 307 -27.82 50.82 -0.44
CA LYS A 307 -29.27 50.98 -0.19
C LYS A 307 -30.14 50.22 -1.23
N PRO A 308 -31.44 50.01 -0.95
CA PRO A 308 -32.18 48.83 -1.44
C PRO A 308 -33.05 49.04 -2.68
N GLU A 309 -33.39 47.94 -3.35
CA GLU A 309 -34.47 47.81 -4.35
C GLU A 309 -35.12 46.39 -4.28
N PRO A 310 -36.27 46.10 -4.93
CA PRO A 310 -37.45 45.61 -4.18
C PRO A 310 -37.65 44.07 -4.11
N PRO A 311 -38.59 43.58 -3.26
CA PRO A 311 -38.65 42.17 -2.85
C PRO A 311 -39.51 41.26 -3.73
N LYS A 312 -39.11 39.98 -3.83
CA LYS A 312 -39.96 38.83 -4.20
C LYS A 312 -39.32 37.50 -3.73
N PRO A 313 -40.07 36.38 -3.63
CA PRO A 313 -40.71 36.03 -2.36
C PRO A 313 -40.19 34.72 -1.73
N ALA A 314 -40.60 34.45 -0.49
CA ALA A 314 -40.13 33.35 0.34
C ALA A 314 -40.49 31.94 -0.18
N ALA A 315 -39.57 30.99 0.05
CA ALA A 315 -39.78 29.55 -0.09
C ALA A 315 -40.24 28.91 1.26
N PRO A 316 -40.82 27.69 1.26
CA PRO A 316 -41.68 27.22 2.35
C PRO A 316 -40.97 26.67 3.61
N PRO A 317 -41.70 26.42 4.72
CA PRO A 317 -41.15 25.87 5.97
C PRO A 317 -40.76 24.37 5.86
N PRO A 318 -39.94 23.84 6.78
CA PRO A 318 -39.48 22.46 6.76
C PRO A 318 -40.63 21.45 6.99
N GLN A 319 -40.63 20.34 6.21
CA GLN A 319 -41.49 19.20 6.48
C GLN A 319 -40.98 18.34 7.65
N ALA A 320 -41.91 17.70 8.35
CA ALA A 320 -41.66 16.92 9.56
C ALA A 320 -40.89 15.61 9.28
N ALA A 321 -40.15 15.16 10.31
CA ALA A 321 -39.38 13.92 10.26
C ALA A 321 -40.27 12.65 10.19
N PRO A 322 -39.84 11.59 9.48
CA PRO A 322 -40.48 10.27 9.56
C PRO A 322 -40.23 9.58 10.92
N PRO A 323 -41.11 8.66 11.35
CA PRO A 323 -40.92 7.90 12.59
C PRO A 323 -39.78 6.86 12.48
N PRO A 324 -39.19 6.41 13.60
CA PRO A 324 -38.02 5.54 13.60
C PRO A 324 -38.35 4.13 13.10
N ALA A 325 -37.60 3.66 12.10
CA ALA A 325 -37.61 2.26 11.68
C ALA A 325 -36.75 1.39 12.62
N ALA A 326 -37.09 0.10 12.70
CA ALA A 326 -36.55 -0.82 13.70
C ALA A 326 -35.04 -1.12 13.56
N ALA A 327 -34.44 -1.54 14.68
CA ALA A 327 -33.01 -1.86 14.77
C ALA A 327 -32.60 -3.03 13.85
N SER A 328 -31.53 -2.83 13.07
CA SER A 328 -30.96 -3.86 12.20
C SER A 328 -29.43 -3.76 12.13
N GLY A 329 -28.74 -4.55 12.98
CA GLY A 329 -27.34 -4.95 12.84
C GLY A 329 -26.27 -3.87 13.07
N PRO A 330 -25.02 -4.28 13.40
CA PRO A 330 -23.88 -3.36 13.38
C PRO A 330 -23.60 -2.93 11.93
N ALA A 331 -23.68 -1.63 11.67
CA ALA A 331 -23.41 -1.09 10.35
C ALA A 331 -21.94 -1.30 9.96
N ILE A 332 -21.72 -1.90 8.78
CA ILE A 332 -20.40 -1.90 8.14
C ILE A 332 -20.06 -0.44 7.85
N ALA A 333 -19.01 0.08 8.47
CA ALA A 333 -18.56 1.45 8.24
C ALA A 333 -18.25 1.64 6.74
N ALA A 334 -18.84 2.66 6.13
CA ALA A 334 -18.50 3.03 4.75
C ALA A 334 -16.98 3.31 4.67
N PRO A 335 -16.28 2.86 3.61
CA PRO A 335 -14.85 3.09 3.49
C PRO A 335 -14.58 4.60 3.50
N GLN A 336 -13.78 5.05 4.47
CA GLN A 336 -13.37 6.45 4.54
C GLN A 336 -12.65 6.81 3.23
N THR A 337 -13.22 7.72 2.45
CA THR A 337 -12.64 8.17 1.20
C THR A 337 -11.36 8.93 1.51
N GLN A 338 -10.22 8.25 1.39
CA GLN A 338 -8.92 8.87 1.59
C GLN A 338 -8.76 9.99 0.56
N ALA A 339 -8.45 11.20 1.03
CA ALA A 339 -8.18 12.33 0.16
C ALA A 339 -7.01 11.98 -0.77
N ALA A 340 -7.15 12.33 -2.05
CA ALA A 340 -6.08 12.10 -3.02
C ALA A 340 -4.80 12.87 -2.60
N PRO A 341 -3.61 12.28 -2.73
CA PRO A 341 -2.36 12.93 -2.36
C PRO A 341 -2.14 14.21 -3.17
N ALA A 342 -1.79 15.31 -2.50
CA ALA A 342 -1.72 16.64 -3.10
C ALA A 342 -0.41 16.93 -3.83
N ASN A 343 0.64 16.15 -3.55
CA ASN A 343 1.98 16.32 -4.12
C ASN A 343 2.70 14.96 -4.27
N ALA A 344 3.85 14.97 -4.97
CA ALA A 344 4.59 13.74 -5.28
C ALA A 344 5.16 13.02 -4.05
N GLU A 345 5.46 13.73 -2.96
CA GLU A 345 5.98 13.13 -1.72
C GLU A 345 4.86 12.40 -0.97
N GLU A 346 3.66 12.98 -0.91
CA GLU A 346 2.45 12.32 -0.40
C GLU A 346 2.07 11.09 -1.23
N VAL A 347 2.26 11.11 -2.56
CA VAL A 347 2.10 9.91 -3.40
C VAL A 347 3.06 8.80 -2.97
N VAL A 348 4.35 9.11 -2.76
CA VAL A 348 5.34 8.10 -2.34
C VAL A 348 5.04 7.56 -0.93
N GLN A 349 4.63 8.42 0.01
CA GLN A 349 4.20 8.01 1.35
C GLN A 349 2.94 7.13 1.30
N TYR A 350 1.97 7.48 0.45
CA TYR A 350 0.77 6.69 0.23
C TYR A 350 1.10 5.30 -0.33
N LEU A 351 1.94 5.23 -1.37
CA LEU A 351 2.41 3.97 -1.94
C LEU A 351 3.22 3.13 -0.93
N ALA A 352 3.98 3.75 -0.02
CA ALA A 352 4.65 3.04 1.06
C ALA A 352 3.66 2.42 2.05
N LYS A 353 2.58 3.14 2.41
CA LYS A 353 1.51 2.62 3.26
C LYS A 353 0.76 1.45 2.59
N VAL A 354 0.33 1.62 1.33
CA VAL A 354 -0.33 0.55 0.56
C VAL A 354 0.58 -0.68 0.45
N GLY A 355 1.90 -0.48 0.30
CA GLY A 355 2.87 -1.57 0.32
C GLY A 355 2.95 -2.32 1.67
N ALA A 356 2.78 -1.62 2.79
CA ALA A 356 2.68 -2.24 4.11
C ALA A 356 1.37 -3.02 4.31
N ASP A 357 0.25 -2.50 3.80
CA ASP A 357 -1.05 -3.20 3.82
C ASP A 357 -1.00 -4.49 2.98
N PHE A 358 -0.28 -4.47 1.85
CA PHE A 358 0.01 -5.66 1.03
C PHE A 358 0.84 -6.70 1.80
N LEU A 359 1.87 -6.27 2.54
CA LEU A 359 2.70 -7.16 3.35
C LEU A 359 1.92 -7.82 4.50
N THR A 360 1.09 -7.06 5.21
CA THR A 360 0.18 -7.61 6.23
C THR A 360 -0.77 -8.66 5.65
N THR A 361 -1.39 -8.34 4.51
CA THR A 361 -2.32 -9.25 3.82
C THR A 361 -1.60 -10.51 3.30
N ALA A 362 -0.41 -10.35 2.71
CA ALA A 362 0.42 -11.46 2.24
C ALA A 362 0.81 -12.40 3.39
N ASN A 363 1.22 -11.88 4.54
CA ASN A 363 1.54 -12.67 5.72
C ASN A 363 0.34 -13.47 6.24
N MET A 364 -0.88 -12.91 6.19
CA MET A 364 -2.10 -13.63 6.57
C MET A 364 -2.43 -14.75 5.57
N LEU A 365 -2.37 -14.48 4.27
CA LEU A 365 -2.66 -15.46 3.22
C LEU A 365 -1.64 -16.61 3.21
N ARG A 366 -0.34 -16.30 3.32
CA ARG A 366 0.74 -17.30 3.34
C ARG A 366 0.61 -18.28 4.52
N ARG A 367 0.26 -17.77 5.71
CA ARG A 367 0.00 -18.61 6.90
C ARG A 367 -1.23 -19.50 6.76
N ALA A 368 -2.19 -19.13 5.91
CA ALA A 368 -3.34 -19.98 5.59
C ALA A 368 -3.01 -21.02 4.51
N ASN A 369 -2.20 -20.66 3.51
CA ASN A 369 -1.74 -21.57 2.45
C ASN A 369 -0.38 -21.13 1.89
N GLN A 370 0.68 -21.91 2.17
CA GLN A 370 2.03 -21.66 1.64
C GLN A 370 2.19 -22.05 0.16
N ALA A 371 1.24 -22.79 -0.43
CA ALA A 371 1.25 -23.14 -1.85
C ALA A 371 0.55 -22.10 -2.75
N ASP A 372 -0.13 -21.09 -2.17
CA ASP A 372 -0.79 -20.03 -2.95
C ASP A 372 0.26 -19.04 -3.52
N PRO A 373 0.30 -18.79 -4.85
CA PRO A 373 1.19 -17.78 -5.43
C PRO A 373 0.85 -16.32 -5.04
N LEU A 374 -0.40 -16.03 -4.69
CA LEU A 374 -0.87 -14.67 -4.40
C LEU A 374 -0.09 -13.97 -3.27
N PRO A 375 0.10 -14.56 -2.07
CA PRO A 375 0.91 -13.94 -1.01
C PRO A 375 2.31 -13.53 -1.47
N TYR A 376 3.02 -14.37 -2.23
CA TYR A 376 4.38 -14.06 -2.69
C TYR A 376 4.40 -12.88 -3.67
N ARG A 377 3.41 -12.80 -4.58
CA ARG A 377 3.22 -11.64 -5.48
C ARG A 377 2.93 -10.36 -4.71
N LEU A 378 2.06 -10.43 -3.69
CA LEU A 378 1.73 -9.29 -2.83
C LEU A 378 2.97 -8.81 -2.04
N THR A 379 3.76 -9.72 -1.48
CA THR A 379 5.04 -9.38 -0.80
C THR A 379 5.96 -8.61 -1.74
N ARG A 380 6.32 -9.15 -2.92
CA ARG A 380 7.27 -8.46 -3.82
C ARG A 380 6.71 -7.15 -4.34
N THR A 381 5.41 -7.09 -4.66
CA THR A 381 4.78 -5.83 -5.07
C THR A 381 4.86 -4.78 -3.96
N GLY A 382 4.46 -5.13 -2.73
CA GLY A 382 4.40 -4.21 -1.60
C GLY A 382 5.77 -3.67 -1.17
N LEU A 383 6.81 -4.52 -1.16
CA LEU A 383 8.19 -4.12 -0.80
C LEU A 383 8.74 -2.99 -1.66
N TYR A 384 8.40 -2.95 -2.95
CA TYR A 384 9.04 -2.07 -3.92
C TYR A 384 8.09 -1.10 -4.64
N LEU A 385 6.80 -1.07 -4.27
CA LEU A 385 5.75 -0.23 -4.86
C LEU A 385 6.14 1.27 -4.89
N HIS A 386 6.81 1.74 -3.84
CA HIS A 386 7.24 3.13 -3.66
C HIS A 386 8.72 3.38 -4.01
N ILE A 387 9.48 2.35 -4.38
CA ILE A 387 10.94 2.40 -4.60
C ILE A 387 11.20 2.27 -6.10
N ALA A 388 11.53 3.37 -6.78
CA ALA A 388 11.78 3.40 -8.23
C ALA A 388 13.25 3.16 -8.64
N LYS A 389 14.20 3.43 -7.73
CA LYS A 389 15.65 3.34 -7.94
C LYS A 389 16.32 2.77 -6.68
N PRO A 390 17.51 2.14 -6.79
CA PRO A 390 18.25 1.69 -5.62
C PRO A 390 18.66 2.90 -4.74
N PRO A 391 18.87 2.70 -3.42
CA PRO A 391 19.41 3.75 -2.56
C PRO A 391 20.76 4.27 -3.09
N PRO A 392 21.09 5.56 -2.91
CA PRO A 392 22.37 6.09 -3.36
C PRO A 392 23.54 5.41 -2.62
N ALA A 393 24.56 5.02 -3.39
CA ALA A 393 25.81 4.51 -2.83
C ALA A 393 26.63 5.64 -2.19
N GLN A 394 27.30 5.32 -1.09
CA GLN A 394 28.30 6.19 -0.47
C GLN A 394 29.59 6.22 -1.31
N PRO A 395 30.53 7.16 -1.07
CA PRO A 395 31.77 7.28 -1.85
C PRO A 395 32.68 6.04 -1.85
N ASN A 396 32.46 5.09 -0.95
CA ASN A 396 33.15 3.80 -0.86
C ASN A 396 32.51 2.67 -1.70
N GLY A 397 31.39 2.95 -2.40
CA GLY A 397 30.63 1.97 -3.19
C GLY A 397 29.60 1.15 -2.39
N ASN A 398 29.50 1.35 -1.07
CA ASN A 398 28.53 0.66 -0.21
C ASN A 398 27.23 1.46 -0.07
N LEU A 399 26.11 0.78 0.16
CA LEU A 399 24.85 1.40 0.56
C LEU A 399 24.85 1.76 2.05
N SER A 400 24.07 2.78 2.42
CA SER A 400 23.80 3.11 3.83
C SER A 400 22.84 2.12 4.53
N VAL A 401 22.43 1.05 3.84
CA VAL A 401 21.48 0.05 4.33
C VAL A 401 22.23 -1.02 5.13
N PRO A 402 21.75 -1.41 6.34
CA PRO A 402 22.36 -2.49 7.10
C PRO A 402 22.09 -3.86 6.46
N PRO A 403 23.03 -4.82 6.56
CA PRO A 403 22.84 -6.19 6.12
C PRO A 403 21.87 -6.97 7.04
N PRO A 404 21.36 -8.13 6.60
CA PRO A 404 20.82 -9.15 7.49
C PRO A 404 21.83 -9.54 8.60
N PRO A 405 21.40 -9.87 9.82
CA PRO A 405 22.29 -10.39 10.86
C PRO A 405 23.02 -11.66 10.40
N PRO A 406 24.32 -11.84 10.70
CA PRO A 406 25.05 -13.06 10.32
C PRO A 406 24.43 -14.35 10.86
N ASP A 407 23.83 -14.27 12.06
CA ASP A 407 23.11 -15.38 12.68
C ASP A 407 21.86 -15.81 11.88
N LEU A 408 21.16 -14.87 11.22
CA LEU A 408 19.99 -15.18 10.39
C LEU A 408 20.38 -16.07 9.20
N LEU A 409 21.40 -15.68 8.43
CA LEU A 409 21.87 -16.47 7.29
C LEU A 409 22.45 -17.82 7.73
N THR A 410 23.14 -17.86 8.89
CA THR A 410 23.65 -19.11 9.48
C THR A 410 22.50 -20.05 9.88
N ARG A 411 21.45 -19.51 10.51
CA ARG A 411 20.24 -20.23 10.90
C ARG A 411 19.47 -20.77 9.70
N LEU A 412 19.31 -19.98 8.63
CA LEU A 412 18.70 -20.43 7.37
C LEU A 412 19.51 -21.57 6.72
N GLY A 413 20.84 -21.50 6.76
CA GLY A 413 21.73 -22.60 6.34
C GLY A 413 21.53 -23.88 7.15
N LEU A 414 21.41 -23.77 8.48
CA LEU A 414 21.12 -24.90 9.36
C LEU A 414 19.70 -25.46 9.15
N MET A 415 18.70 -24.62 8.90
CA MET A 415 17.34 -25.06 8.55
C MET A 415 17.32 -25.80 7.21
N LYS A 416 18.07 -25.31 6.20
CA LYS A 416 18.25 -25.95 4.88
C LYS A 416 18.88 -27.33 5.03
N ALA A 417 19.93 -27.46 5.84
CA ALA A 417 20.57 -28.76 6.12
C ALA A 417 19.64 -29.75 6.83
N ASN A 418 18.72 -29.25 7.66
CA ASN A 418 17.75 -30.07 8.41
C ASN A 418 16.39 -30.27 7.69
N GLY A 419 16.24 -29.81 6.45
CA GLY A 419 14.99 -29.96 5.67
C GLY A 419 13.78 -29.18 6.21
N LYS A 420 14.00 -28.12 7.00
CA LYS A 420 12.95 -27.32 7.67
C LYS A 420 12.33 -26.28 6.72
N TRP A 421 11.86 -26.70 5.56
CA TRP A 421 11.45 -25.81 4.46
C TRP A 421 10.33 -24.82 4.82
N ALA A 422 9.30 -25.26 5.55
CA ALA A 422 8.20 -24.37 5.97
C ALA A 422 8.64 -23.29 6.97
N GLU A 423 9.63 -23.58 7.83
CA GLU A 423 10.22 -22.60 8.75
C GLU A 423 11.08 -21.56 8.00
N ILE A 424 11.83 -22.00 6.98
CA ILE A 424 12.60 -21.10 6.10
C ILE A 424 11.67 -20.10 5.42
N ILE A 425 10.50 -20.52 4.94
CA ILE A 425 9.53 -19.63 4.28
C ILE A 425 9.07 -18.52 5.23
N GLU A 426 8.67 -18.83 6.47
CA GLU A 426 8.22 -17.79 7.41
C GLU A 426 9.37 -16.88 7.86
N GLU A 427 10.55 -17.43 8.13
CA GLU A 427 11.73 -16.67 8.56
C GLU A 427 12.22 -15.71 7.46
N THR A 428 12.28 -16.17 6.20
CA THR A 428 12.70 -15.33 5.06
C THR A 428 11.67 -14.26 4.75
N GLU A 429 10.40 -14.63 4.56
CA GLU A 429 9.34 -13.69 4.17
C GLU A 429 9.05 -12.65 5.24
N GLY A 430 9.12 -13.00 6.53
CA GLY A 430 9.06 -12.03 7.63
C GLY A 430 10.24 -11.05 7.61
N SER A 431 11.45 -11.56 7.36
CA SER A 431 12.67 -10.76 7.32
C SER A 431 12.73 -9.76 6.14
N LEU A 432 12.02 -10.04 5.04
CA LEU A 432 12.07 -9.22 3.81
C LEU A 432 11.64 -7.77 4.03
N ALA A 433 10.67 -7.47 4.91
CA ALA A 433 10.24 -6.10 5.16
C ALA A 433 11.40 -5.21 5.68
N ARG A 434 12.27 -5.80 6.51
CA ARG A 434 13.45 -5.14 7.12
C ARG A 434 14.67 -5.18 6.20
N PHE A 435 14.89 -6.28 5.47
CA PHE A 435 16.09 -6.52 4.67
C PHE A 435 15.79 -6.65 3.16
N ARG A 436 14.87 -5.83 2.64
CA ARG A 436 14.30 -5.90 1.28
C ARG A 436 15.28 -5.85 0.10
N PHE A 437 16.56 -5.59 0.33
CA PHE A 437 17.60 -5.60 -0.70
C PHE A 437 18.54 -6.82 -0.61
N SER A 438 18.32 -7.74 0.35
CA SER A 438 19.03 -9.02 0.41
C SER A 438 18.39 -10.01 -0.57
N VAL A 439 19.10 -10.29 -1.65
CA VAL A 439 18.66 -11.24 -2.68
C VAL A 439 18.67 -12.67 -2.14
N ASP A 440 19.59 -12.97 -1.21
CA ASP A 440 19.67 -14.24 -0.49
C ASP A 440 18.36 -14.64 0.19
N LEU A 441 17.62 -13.70 0.78
CA LEU A 441 16.33 -14.01 1.40
C LEU A 441 15.32 -14.53 0.37
N HIS A 442 15.27 -13.94 -0.83
CA HIS A 442 14.39 -14.43 -1.90
C HIS A 442 14.84 -15.79 -2.45
N TYR A 443 16.15 -16.03 -2.55
CA TYR A 443 16.72 -17.34 -2.91
C TYR A 443 16.25 -18.42 -1.93
N TYR A 444 16.40 -18.20 -0.62
CA TYR A 444 15.96 -19.16 0.39
C TYR A 444 14.43 -19.40 0.34
N SER A 445 13.62 -18.39 0.06
CA SER A 445 12.17 -18.56 -0.14
C SER A 445 11.86 -19.44 -1.36
N ALA A 446 12.47 -19.18 -2.51
CA ALA A 446 12.26 -19.96 -3.74
C ALA A 446 12.77 -21.41 -3.60
N LEU A 447 13.92 -21.61 -2.95
CA LEU A 447 14.50 -22.91 -2.64
C LEU A 447 13.54 -23.75 -1.78
N ALA A 448 13.00 -23.17 -0.71
CA ALA A 448 12.09 -23.87 0.21
C ALA A 448 10.75 -24.21 -0.46
N LEU A 449 10.22 -23.32 -1.29
CA LEU A 449 9.01 -23.60 -2.08
C LEU A 449 9.23 -24.72 -3.11
N GLY A 450 10.39 -24.74 -3.78
CA GLY A 450 10.78 -25.85 -4.65
C GLY A 450 10.86 -27.17 -3.89
N ALA A 451 11.48 -27.19 -2.70
CA ALA A 451 11.60 -28.38 -1.87
C ALA A 451 10.27 -28.90 -1.30
N LEU A 452 9.26 -28.03 -1.13
CA LEU A 452 7.88 -28.40 -0.78
C LEU A 452 7.01 -28.72 -2.00
N ASN A 453 7.57 -28.70 -3.21
CA ASN A 453 6.86 -28.91 -4.48
C ASN A 453 5.71 -27.90 -4.70
N HIS A 454 5.91 -26.64 -4.28
CA HIS A 454 4.98 -25.52 -4.47
C HIS A 454 5.40 -24.69 -5.69
N GLY A 455 5.27 -25.28 -6.89
CA GLY A 455 5.72 -24.71 -8.17
C GLY A 455 5.20 -23.29 -8.43
N ASP A 456 3.88 -23.12 -8.50
CA ASP A 456 3.26 -21.81 -8.79
C ASP A 456 3.71 -20.69 -7.83
N ALA A 457 3.89 -21.03 -6.55
CA ALA A 457 4.37 -20.09 -5.52
C ALA A 457 5.86 -19.78 -5.67
N ARG A 458 6.71 -20.76 -6.02
CA ARG A 458 8.12 -20.53 -6.37
C ARG A 458 8.23 -19.62 -7.59
N ASP A 459 7.43 -19.88 -8.61
CA ASP A 459 7.45 -19.11 -9.85
C ASP A 459 6.98 -17.66 -9.60
N ALA A 460 5.99 -17.46 -8.71
CA ALA A 460 5.60 -16.13 -8.22
C ALA A 460 6.72 -15.38 -7.46
N VAL A 461 7.62 -16.08 -6.76
CA VAL A 461 8.83 -15.47 -6.18
C VAL A 461 9.82 -15.09 -7.28
N ILE A 462 10.06 -16.00 -8.25
CA ILE A 462 10.96 -15.80 -9.39
C ILE A 462 10.53 -14.58 -10.23
N ASP A 463 9.25 -14.53 -10.65
CA ASP A 463 8.64 -13.39 -11.38
C ASP A 463 8.91 -12.05 -10.68
N GLY A 464 8.72 -12.03 -9.36
CA GLY A 464 8.90 -10.82 -8.54
C GLY A 464 10.36 -10.37 -8.46
N VAL A 465 11.31 -11.29 -8.38
CA VAL A 465 12.75 -10.97 -8.37
C VAL A 465 13.25 -10.60 -9.78
N HIS A 466 12.73 -11.25 -10.83
CA HIS A 466 13.01 -10.89 -12.22
C HIS A 466 12.59 -9.45 -12.51
N SER A 467 11.36 -9.07 -12.13
CA SER A 467 10.87 -7.69 -12.24
C SER A 467 11.67 -6.68 -11.40
N LEU A 468 12.04 -7.06 -10.16
CA LEU A 468 12.89 -6.24 -9.29
C LEU A 468 14.24 -5.92 -9.92
N LEU A 469 14.95 -6.96 -10.35
CA LEU A 469 16.32 -6.86 -10.84
C LEU A 469 16.40 -6.29 -12.27
N GLY A 470 15.40 -6.55 -13.12
CA GLY A 470 15.31 -5.90 -14.44
C GLY A 470 15.14 -4.39 -14.32
N ARG A 471 14.46 -3.93 -13.26
CA ARG A 471 14.29 -2.50 -12.94
C ARG A 471 15.49 -1.90 -12.19
N MET A 472 16.23 -2.69 -11.43
CA MET A 472 17.36 -2.23 -10.60
C MET A 472 18.57 -3.18 -10.69
N PRO A 473 19.20 -3.33 -11.88
CA PRO A 473 20.22 -4.36 -12.12
C PRO A 473 21.51 -4.16 -11.28
N THR A 474 21.79 -2.93 -10.85
CA THR A 474 22.95 -2.63 -9.99
C THR A 474 22.89 -3.32 -8.62
N LEU A 475 21.73 -3.81 -8.18
CA LEU A 475 21.60 -4.59 -6.93
C LEU A 475 22.48 -5.86 -6.94
N MET A 476 22.87 -6.37 -8.10
CA MET A 476 23.81 -7.50 -8.25
C MET A 476 25.27 -7.18 -7.90
N VAL A 477 25.65 -5.89 -7.89
CA VAL A 477 27.04 -5.43 -7.68
C VAL A 477 27.19 -4.63 -6.39
N LEU A 478 26.10 -4.04 -5.90
CA LEU A 478 26.07 -3.24 -4.68
C LEU A 478 26.31 -4.07 -3.40
N LYS A 479 26.78 -3.37 -2.36
CA LYS A 479 27.11 -3.92 -1.04
C LYS A 479 26.38 -3.18 0.07
N PHE A 480 26.10 -3.87 1.18
CA PHE A 480 25.58 -3.28 2.40
C PHE A 480 26.63 -2.40 3.10
N SER A 481 26.22 -1.69 4.15
CA SER A 481 27.09 -0.75 4.88
C SER A 481 28.40 -1.37 5.40
N ASN A 482 28.39 -2.65 5.78
CA ASN A 482 29.56 -3.41 6.23
C ASN A 482 30.42 -4.00 5.08
N GLY A 483 30.08 -3.75 3.82
CA GLY A 483 30.79 -4.30 2.65
C GLY A 483 30.38 -5.73 2.24
N SER A 484 29.44 -6.37 2.94
CA SER A 484 28.86 -7.65 2.46
C SER A 484 28.01 -7.42 1.21
N PRO A 485 27.98 -8.36 0.24
CA PRO A 485 27.20 -8.19 -0.99
C PRO A 485 25.70 -8.24 -0.73
N LEU A 486 24.91 -7.55 -1.55
CA LEU A 486 23.44 -7.67 -1.55
C LEU A 486 22.94 -9.03 -2.05
N CYS A 487 23.77 -9.70 -2.85
CA CYS A 487 23.52 -11.02 -3.43
C CYS A 487 24.74 -11.91 -3.14
N GLY A 488 24.58 -12.89 -2.25
CA GLY A 488 25.59 -13.91 -1.98
C GLY A 488 25.84 -14.84 -3.17
N PRO A 489 26.86 -15.71 -3.11
CA PRO A 489 27.26 -16.57 -4.24
C PRO A 489 26.16 -17.55 -4.65
N ASP A 490 25.50 -18.21 -3.68
CA ASP A 490 24.37 -19.12 -3.94
C ASP A 490 23.18 -18.38 -4.58
N ALA A 491 22.84 -17.20 -4.05
CA ALA A 491 21.77 -16.37 -4.56
C ALA A 491 22.06 -15.85 -5.96
N LYS A 492 23.32 -15.53 -6.26
CA LYS A 492 23.76 -15.13 -7.59
C LYS A 492 23.64 -16.30 -8.59
N ALA A 493 24.16 -17.47 -8.23
CA ALA A 493 24.05 -18.67 -9.07
C ALA A 493 22.58 -19.03 -9.34
N TRP A 494 21.69 -18.84 -8.36
CA TRP A 494 20.24 -18.97 -8.54
C TRP A 494 19.65 -17.89 -9.47
N VAL A 495 20.05 -16.62 -9.31
CA VAL A 495 19.59 -15.55 -10.19
C VAL A 495 19.98 -15.82 -11.65
N ASP A 496 21.23 -16.21 -11.90
CA ASP A 496 21.80 -16.49 -13.23
C ASP A 496 21.24 -17.79 -13.87
N SER A 497 20.57 -18.66 -13.09
CA SER A 497 20.04 -19.96 -13.58
C SER A 497 18.52 -20.11 -13.54
N GLU A 498 17.81 -19.33 -12.73
CA GLU A 498 16.35 -19.43 -12.57
C GLU A 498 15.59 -18.09 -12.69
N VAL A 499 16.21 -16.94 -12.41
CA VAL A 499 15.52 -15.63 -12.35
C VAL A 499 15.72 -14.82 -13.62
N PHE A 500 16.99 -14.55 -13.96
CA PHE A 500 17.41 -14.50 -15.34
C PHE A 500 18.05 -15.85 -15.58
N PRO A 501 17.25 -16.92 -15.83
CA PRO A 501 17.87 -18.06 -16.48
C PRO A 501 18.47 -17.46 -17.74
N ASP A 502 19.80 -17.61 -17.92
CA ASP A 502 20.41 -17.28 -19.19
C ASP A 502 19.48 -17.89 -20.25
N THR A 503 19.01 -17.07 -21.19
CA THR A 503 18.20 -17.57 -22.30
C THR A 503 19.17 -18.23 -23.31
N GLY A 504 19.81 -19.29 -22.81
CA GLY A 504 21.23 -19.63 -22.99
C GLY A 504 21.90 -20.42 -21.83
N GLY A 505 21.16 -20.86 -20.79
CA GLY A 505 21.70 -21.53 -19.60
C GLY A 505 21.81 -23.06 -19.74
N GLY A 506 22.72 -23.54 -20.59
CA GLY A 506 22.82 -24.99 -20.86
C GLY A 506 24.12 -25.49 -21.52
N GLY A 507 25.19 -24.69 -21.52
CA GLY A 507 26.49 -25.07 -22.08
C GLY A 507 26.65 -24.74 -23.56
N GLY A 508 27.39 -23.66 -23.85
CA GLY A 508 27.85 -23.35 -25.21
C GLY A 508 26.82 -22.71 -26.13
N GLY A 509 26.40 -21.48 -25.82
CA GLY A 509 25.70 -20.57 -26.75
C GLY A 509 24.21 -20.37 -26.46
N GLY A 510 23.72 -19.18 -26.81
CA GLY A 510 22.30 -18.80 -26.75
C GLY A 510 21.46 -19.59 -27.74
N GLY A 511 21.11 -20.83 -27.37
CA GLY A 511 20.31 -21.76 -28.14
C GLY A 511 18.83 -21.75 -27.76
N LEU A 512 18.00 -22.12 -28.73
CA LEU A 512 16.59 -22.45 -28.49
C LEU A 512 16.49 -23.78 -27.70
N PRO A 513 15.35 -24.08 -27.05
CA PRO A 513 15.16 -25.34 -26.34
C PRO A 513 15.55 -26.55 -27.20
N GLU A 514 16.15 -27.59 -26.62
CA GLU A 514 16.78 -28.68 -27.40
C GLU A 514 15.83 -29.36 -28.40
N GLU A 515 14.54 -29.52 -28.04
CA GLU A 515 13.50 -30.00 -28.96
C GLU A 515 13.33 -29.07 -30.18
N VAL A 516 13.29 -27.76 -29.96
CA VAL A 516 13.15 -26.73 -31.01
C VAL A 516 14.44 -26.64 -31.85
N THR A 517 15.61 -26.69 -31.22
CA THR A 517 16.91 -26.73 -31.91
C THR A 517 17.04 -27.97 -32.80
N SER A 518 16.64 -29.15 -32.32
CA SER A 518 16.58 -30.38 -33.12
C SER A 518 15.63 -30.27 -34.33
N LYS A 519 14.49 -29.57 -34.18
CA LYS A 519 13.55 -29.28 -35.28
C LYS A 519 14.14 -28.28 -36.28
N ILE A 520 14.84 -27.24 -35.80
CA ILE A 520 15.55 -26.28 -36.63
C ILE A 520 16.67 -26.94 -37.42
N ASP A 521 17.44 -27.85 -36.83
CA ASP A 521 18.51 -28.53 -37.56
C ASP A 521 17.99 -29.53 -38.59
N LYS A 522 16.79 -30.08 -38.39
CA LYS A 522 16.04 -30.82 -39.44
C LYS A 522 15.61 -29.88 -40.57
N ALA A 523 15.06 -28.70 -40.25
CA ALA A 523 14.70 -27.69 -41.24
C ALA A 523 15.92 -27.18 -42.04
N LYS A 524 17.06 -26.90 -41.38
CA LYS A 524 18.33 -26.54 -42.04
C LYS A 524 18.80 -27.62 -43.02
N LYS A 525 18.72 -28.89 -42.62
CA LYS A 525 19.05 -30.03 -43.50
C LYS A 525 18.11 -30.08 -44.71
N ALA A 526 16.80 -29.99 -44.52
CA ALA A 526 15.82 -29.93 -45.62
C ALA A 526 16.07 -28.75 -46.58
N ALA A 527 16.33 -27.55 -46.05
CA ALA A 527 16.67 -26.37 -46.84
C ALA A 527 17.97 -26.57 -47.65
N SER A 528 19.01 -27.15 -47.04
CA SER A 528 20.26 -27.47 -47.74
C SER A 528 20.11 -28.56 -48.82
N GLY A 529 19.11 -29.44 -48.69
CA GLY A 529 18.71 -30.41 -49.70
C GLY A 529 17.80 -29.86 -50.81
N GLY A 530 17.53 -28.55 -50.83
CA GLY A 530 16.65 -27.90 -51.81
C GLY A 530 15.16 -27.88 -51.43
N ALA A 531 14.76 -28.52 -50.34
CA ALA A 531 13.37 -28.59 -49.87
C ALA A 531 13.02 -27.41 -48.92
N PHE A 532 13.15 -26.17 -49.41
CA PHE A 532 12.88 -24.98 -48.58
C PHE A 532 11.41 -24.88 -48.11
N GLY A 533 10.45 -25.39 -48.89
CA GLY A 533 9.03 -25.41 -48.49
C GLY A 533 8.78 -26.21 -47.22
N GLU A 534 9.28 -27.46 -47.18
CA GLU A 534 9.20 -28.33 -45.99
C GLU A 534 9.94 -27.71 -44.78
N ALA A 535 11.10 -27.11 -45.02
CA ALA A 535 11.84 -26.38 -43.98
C ALA A 535 11.01 -25.22 -43.41
N ALA A 536 10.34 -24.44 -44.26
CA ALA A 536 9.51 -23.31 -43.84
C ALA A 536 8.26 -23.78 -43.04
N GLU A 537 7.61 -24.87 -43.44
CA GLU A 537 6.49 -25.46 -42.70
C GLU A 537 6.89 -25.95 -41.30
N ILE A 538 8.02 -26.66 -41.19
CA ILE A 538 8.56 -27.10 -39.89
C ILE A 538 8.82 -25.90 -38.96
N MET A 539 9.37 -24.82 -39.51
CA MET A 539 9.67 -23.59 -38.77
C MET A 539 8.41 -22.84 -38.35
N GLN A 540 7.44 -22.69 -39.26
CA GLN A 540 6.15 -22.05 -38.97
C GLN A 540 5.40 -22.77 -37.83
N ALA A 541 5.38 -24.10 -37.87
CA ALA A 541 4.81 -24.90 -36.78
C ALA A 541 5.56 -24.73 -35.44
N GLN A 542 6.87 -24.44 -35.43
CA GLN A 542 7.58 -24.10 -34.19
C GLN A 542 7.31 -22.67 -33.71
N ILE A 543 7.08 -21.71 -34.62
CA ILE A 543 6.67 -20.33 -34.27
C ILE A 543 5.31 -20.37 -33.55
N GLU A 544 4.34 -21.10 -34.11
CA GLU A 544 2.98 -21.20 -33.55
C GLU A 544 2.93 -21.98 -32.22
N ARG A 545 3.78 -23.01 -32.05
CA ARG A 545 3.89 -23.77 -30.80
C ARG A 545 4.71 -23.07 -29.71
N SER A 546 5.46 -22.01 -30.04
CA SER A 546 6.32 -21.31 -29.09
C SER A 546 5.54 -20.29 -28.25
N GLY A 547 5.39 -20.56 -26.95
CA GLY A 547 4.74 -19.67 -25.99
C GLY A 547 5.52 -18.41 -25.57
N SER A 548 6.76 -18.22 -26.04
CA SER A 548 7.62 -17.08 -25.71
C SER A 548 7.95 -16.25 -26.96
N GLY A 549 7.73 -14.94 -26.89
CA GLY A 549 8.03 -13.99 -27.98
C GLY A 549 9.50 -13.99 -28.39
N ARG A 550 10.43 -14.16 -27.44
CA ARG A 550 11.86 -14.32 -27.73
C ARG A 550 12.13 -15.55 -28.59
N ASN A 551 11.52 -16.68 -28.23
CA ASN A 551 11.71 -17.93 -28.98
C ASN A 551 11.11 -17.81 -30.38
N GLN A 552 9.91 -17.22 -30.52
CA GLN A 552 9.33 -16.92 -31.83
C GLN A 552 10.26 -16.06 -32.69
N LEU A 553 10.85 -15.00 -32.12
CA LEU A 553 11.77 -14.10 -32.82
C LEU A 553 13.07 -14.82 -33.24
N MET A 554 13.65 -15.65 -32.38
CA MET A 554 14.83 -16.47 -32.70
C MET A 554 14.54 -17.54 -33.77
N ILE A 555 13.36 -18.16 -33.77
CA ILE A 555 12.94 -19.10 -34.82
C ILE A 555 12.73 -18.36 -36.15
N ARG A 556 12.06 -17.19 -36.14
CA ARG A 556 11.92 -16.33 -37.33
C ARG A 556 13.29 -15.87 -37.88
N MET A 557 14.25 -15.57 -37.01
CA MET A 557 15.63 -15.22 -37.39
C MET A 557 16.31 -16.38 -38.14
N ALA A 558 16.25 -17.60 -37.59
CA ALA A 558 16.79 -18.79 -38.23
C ALA A 558 16.09 -19.11 -39.57
N LEU A 559 14.78 -18.84 -39.68
CA LEU A 559 14.05 -18.96 -40.94
C LEU A 559 14.51 -17.92 -41.98
N ALA A 560 14.77 -16.68 -41.58
CA ALA A 560 15.30 -15.63 -42.45
C ALA A 560 16.70 -15.96 -42.97
N GLU A 561 17.56 -16.55 -42.13
CA GLU A 561 18.88 -17.07 -42.52
C GLU A 561 18.78 -18.21 -43.53
N MET A 562 17.90 -19.20 -43.28
CA MET A 562 17.66 -20.31 -44.22
C MET A 562 17.04 -19.83 -45.55
N ALA A 563 16.27 -18.75 -45.54
CA ALA A 563 15.68 -18.17 -46.74
C ALA A 563 16.68 -17.37 -47.60
N ALA A 564 17.82 -16.95 -47.05
CA ALA A 564 18.73 -15.99 -47.69
C ALA A 564 19.20 -16.43 -49.10
N THR A 565 19.59 -17.70 -49.26
CA THR A 565 20.02 -18.26 -50.55
C THR A 565 18.87 -18.77 -51.42
N PRO A 566 17.93 -19.63 -50.95
CA PRO A 566 16.89 -20.20 -51.81
C PRO A 566 15.72 -19.24 -52.12
N ALA A 567 15.47 -18.23 -51.27
CA ALA A 567 14.28 -17.38 -51.35
C ALA A 567 14.57 -15.92 -50.91
N PRO A 568 15.43 -15.16 -51.62
CA PRO A 568 15.93 -13.87 -51.16
C PRO A 568 14.83 -12.81 -50.91
N ARG A 569 13.72 -12.85 -51.66
CA ARG A 569 12.55 -11.98 -51.41
C ARG A 569 11.83 -12.31 -50.09
N VAL A 570 11.81 -13.58 -49.70
CA VAL A 570 11.23 -14.03 -48.42
C VAL A 570 12.15 -13.64 -47.27
N ALA A 571 13.47 -13.83 -47.43
CA ALA A 571 14.46 -13.37 -46.46
C ALA A 571 14.37 -11.85 -46.21
N LEU A 572 14.30 -11.04 -47.27
CA LEU A 572 14.12 -9.59 -47.15
C LEU A 572 12.84 -9.22 -46.40
N GLY A 573 11.72 -9.89 -46.69
CA GLY A 573 10.44 -9.67 -45.98
C GLY A 573 10.54 -10.00 -44.49
N LEU A 574 11.14 -11.14 -44.16
CA LEU A 574 11.36 -11.59 -42.77
C LEU A 574 12.27 -10.63 -42.01
N TYR A 575 13.45 -10.29 -42.55
CA TYR A 575 14.37 -9.35 -41.92
C TYR A 575 13.78 -7.94 -41.77
N THR A 576 12.97 -7.47 -42.73
CA THR A 576 12.29 -6.17 -42.63
C THR A 576 11.24 -6.16 -41.52
N GLY A 577 10.49 -7.27 -41.35
CA GLY A 577 9.57 -7.45 -40.24
C GLY A 577 10.29 -7.49 -38.89
N LEU A 578 11.33 -8.33 -38.79
CA LEU A 578 12.15 -8.48 -37.59
C LEU A 578 12.82 -7.17 -37.17
N ALA A 579 13.38 -6.39 -38.10
CA ALA A 579 14.03 -5.12 -37.77
C ALA A 579 13.06 -4.10 -37.15
N ARG A 580 11.79 -4.07 -37.59
CA ARG A 580 10.72 -3.25 -37.00
C ARG A 580 10.26 -3.80 -35.64
N GLU A 581 10.14 -5.12 -35.52
CA GLU A 581 9.79 -5.78 -34.25
C GLU A 581 10.85 -5.44 -33.17
N LEU A 582 12.14 -5.61 -33.49
CA LEU A 582 13.27 -5.24 -32.63
C LEU A 582 13.28 -3.74 -32.25
N GLU A 583 12.91 -2.85 -33.18
CA GLU A 583 12.80 -1.41 -32.93
C GLU A 583 11.68 -1.08 -31.93
N SER A 584 10.50 -1.66 -32.15
CA SER A 584 9.33 -1.47 -31.27
C SER A 584 9.55 -2.01 -29.86
N LEU A 585 10.42 -3.02 -29.72
CA LEU A 585 10.83 -3.61 -28.45
C LEU A 585 12.05 -2.93 -27.82
N THR A 586 12.65 -1.93 -28.49
CA THR A 586 13.86 -1.19 -28.04
C THR A 586 15.05 -2.09 -27.70
N LEU A 587 15.19 -3.23 -28.39
CA LEU A 587 16.20 -4.25 -28.08
C LEU A 587 17.65 -3.79 -28.36
N ASP A 588 17.83 -2.67 -29.06
CA ASP A 588 19.12 -1.99 -29.30
C ASP A 588 19.94 -1.77 -28.02
N GLY A 589 19.26 -1.49 -26.89
CA GLY A 589 19.90 -1.24 -25.59
C GLY A 589 19.95 -2.44 -24.64
N TRP A 590 19.32 -3.57 -24.98
CA TRP A 590 19.20 -4.75 -24.11
C TRP A 590 19.87 -5.99 -24.73
N GLU A 591 19.71 -6.20 -26.04
CA GLU A 591 20.36 -7.27 -26.81
C GLU A 591 20.94 -6.74 -28.12
N PRO A 592 22.05 -5.98 -28.05
CA PRO A 592 22.69 -5.40 -29.22
C PRO A 592 23.16 -6.49 -30.20
N GLU A 593 23.61 -7.66 -29.73
CA GLU A 593 24.10 -8.76 -30.58
C GLU A 593 23.00 -9.31 -31.52
N LEU A 594 21.79 -9.52 -31.00
CA LEU A 594 20.65 -10.02 -31.75
C LEU A 594 20.17 -8.99 -32.79
N THR A 595 20.21 -7.71 -32.39
CA THR A 595 19.87 -6.60 -33.28
C THR A 595 20.91 -6.44 -34.39
N THR A 596 22.20 -6.47 -34.05
CA THR A 596 23.33 -6.50 -35.00
C THR A 596 23.21 -7.65 -36.00
N ARG A 597 22.90 -8.87 -35.53
CA ARG A 597 22.67 -10.04 -36.40
C ARG A 597 21.52 -9.82 -37.37
N CYS A 598 20.40 -9.28 -36.90
CA CYS A 598 19.25 -8.95 -37.75
C CYS A 598 19.59 -7.88 -38.80
N LEU A 599 20.26 -6.80 -38.40
CA LEU A 599 20.61 -5.69 -39.28
C LEU A 599 21.66 -6.11 -40.33
N GLN A 600 22.67 -6.91 -39.95
CA GLN A 600 23.59 -7.53 -40.91
C GLN A 600 22.85 -8.41 -41.94
N GLY A 601 21.88 -9.22 -41.48
CA GLY A 601 21.03 -10.02 -42.37
C GLY A 601 20.18 -9.18 -43.30
N LEU A 602 19.58 -8.10 -42.78
CA LEU A 602 18.78 -7.14 -43.55
C LEU A 602 19.60 -6.43 -44.61
N ILE A 603 20.77 -5.88 -44.26
CA ILE A 603 21.66 -5.15 -45.19
C ILE A 603 22.12 -6.08 -46.32
N ARG A 604 22.47 -7.34 -46.01
CA ARG A 604 22.81 -8.35 -47.02
C ARG A 604 21.62 -8.71 -47.92
N ALA A 605 20.44 -8.93 -47.34
CA ALA A 605 19.22 -9.22 -48.10
C ALA A 605 18.78 -8.04 -48.98
N GLN A 606 18.97 -6.79 -48.51
CA GLN A 606 18.79 -5.58 -49.31
C GLN A 606 19.79 -5.55 -50.47
N ALA A 607 21.09 -5.80 -50.22
CA ALA A 607 22.11 -5.80 -51.27
C ALA A 607 21.88 -6.88 -52.34
N ASP A 608 21.48 -8.09 -51.93
CA ASP A 608 21.13 -9.18 -52.87
C ASP A 608 19.85 -8.89 -53.66
N ALA A 609 18.86 -8.22 -53.06
CA ALA A 609 17.68 -7.72 -53.78
C ALA A 609 18.01 -6.52 -54.70
N ALA A 610 18.97 -5.67 -54.32
CA ALA A 610 19.41 -4.48 -55.03
C ALA A 610 20.45 -4.74 -56.14
N LYS A 611 20.66 -6.01 -56.52
CA LYS A 611 21.31 -6.37 -57.80
C LYS A 611 20.55 -5.82 -59.03
N ALA A 612 19.32 -5.29 -58.83
CA ALA A 612 18.74 -4.25 -59.67
C ALA A 612 18.97 -2.84 -59.05
N LYS A 613 19.77 -2.00 -59.74
CA LYS A 613 20.09 -0.59 -59.42
C LYS A 613 18.85 0.24 -59.01
N PRO A 614 18.96 1.26 -58.13
CA PRO A 614 20.13 2.10 -57.82
C PRO A 614 20.67 1.97 -56.37
N PRO A 615 21.81 2.61 -56.03
CA PRO A 615 22.33 2.59 -54.65
C PRO A 615 21.44 3.36 -53.67
N LEU A 616 21.11 2.71 -52.56
CA LEU A 616 20.41 3.34 -51.42
C LEU A 616 21.37 4.30 -50.70
N THR A 617 21.17 5.58 -50.96
CA THR A 617 21.73 6.65 -50.14
C THR A 617 21.02 6.62 -48.78
N THR A 618 21.79 6.50 -47.70
CA THR A 618 21.33 6.33 -46.30
C THR A 618 20.31 5.19 -46.11
N ASP A 619 20.79 3.94 -46.03
CA ASP A 619 20.00 2.85 -45.45
C ASP A 619 19.84 3.06 -43.93
N PRO A 620 18.62 3.21 -43.40
CA PRO A 620 18.39 3.39 -41.98
C PRO A 620 18.79 2.15 -41.15
N ALA A 621 18.82 0.95 -41.76
CA ALA A 621 19.32 -0.24 -41.08
C ALA A 621 20.85 -0.18 -40.87
N PHE A 622 21.60 0.30 -41.87
CA PHE A 622 23.04 0.60 -41.73
C PHE A 622 23.30 1.72 -40.73
N GLU A 623 22.54 2.82 -40.74
CA GLU A 623 22.70 3.89 -39.75
C GLU A 623 22.46 3.40 -38.31
N ARG A 624 21.38 2.62 -38.10
CA ARG A 624 21.08 1.99 -36.81
C ARG A 624 22.17 0.99 -36.40
N LEU A 625 22.71 0.22 -37.33
CA LEU A 625 23.84 -0.68 -37.07
C LEU A 625 25.10 0.10 -36.64
N CYS A 626 25.43 1.22 -37.28
CA CYS A 626 26.56 2.08 -36.88
C CYS A 626 26.42 2.63 -35.45
N ARG A 627 25.19 2.82 -34.94
CA ARG A 627 24.92 3.26 -33.57
C ARG A 627 25.06 2.13 -32.54
N ILE A 628 24.79 0.88 -32.93
CA ILE A 628 24.77 -0.30 -32.04
C ILE A 628 26.14 -1.00 -32.03
N ASP A 629 26.67 -1.31 -33.22
CA ASP A 629 27.96 -1.99 -33.40
C ASP A 629 28.69 -1.45 -34.64
N PRO A 630 29.53 -0.41 -34.48
CA PRO A 630 30.33 0.12 -35.58
C PRO A 630 31.41 -0.87 -36.10
N VAL A 631 31.77 -1.89 -35.31
CA VAL A 631 32.71 -2.94 -35.74
C VAL A 631 32.00 -3.91 -36.69
N ALA A 632 30.75 -4.27 -36.42
CA ALA A 632 29.89 -4.97 -37.37
C ALA A 632 29.61 -4.16 -38.64
N ALA A 633 29.35 -2.85 -38.51
CA ALA A 633 29.11 -1.97 -39.65
C ALA A 633 30.33 -1.89 -40.58
N SER A 634 31.54 -1.69 -40.04
CA SER A 634 32.76 -1.58 -40.85
C SER A 634 33.06 -2.84 -41.67
N LYS A 635 32.77 -4.03 -41.13
CA LYS A 635 32.87 -5.34 -41.81
C LYS A 635 31.86 -5.56 -42.95
N LEU A 636 30.87 -4.66 -43.13
CA LEU A 636 29.96 -4.66 -44.27
C LEU A 636 30.37 -3.64 -45.34
N THR A 637 31.28 -2.71 -45.02
CA THR A 637 31.83 -1.70 -45.94
C THR A 637 33.21 -2.05 -46.50
N SER A 638 33.87 -3.06 -45.92
CA SER A 638 35.14 -3.64 -46.36
C SER A 638 34.92 -4.85 -47.26
#